data_AF-A0A3M1YPK0-F1
#
_entry.id   AF-A0A3M1YPK0-F1
#
_cell.length_a   1.000
_cell.length_b   1.000
_cell.length_c   1.000
_cell.angle_alpha   90.00
_cell.angle_beta   90.00
_cell.angle_gamma   90.00
#
_symmetry.space_group_name_H-M   'P 1'
#
loop_
_entity.id
_entity.type
_entity.pdbx_description
1 polymer ?
#
loop_
_entity_poly.entity_id
_entity_poly.type
_entity_poly.pdbx_seq_one_letter_code
_entity_poly.pdbx_strand_id
1 'polypeptide(L)'
;DENTKGTLYINLGNISEDILRDSYRTFENGLPKTEEEATDLTKDTLSNWGRVPPPEYQAIVPNFDSDPTTREFQDVGLDGFRDEEERSFFQKVGDKVKSLFGETSLAYQKFLEDPSADDYNFYRDDDFDQEELNILERYKKYNGLEGNSPTSEQSQKENKDGYPTAATQLPDVEDINNDGNMNEIEQYYQYKIEISPQTINPSMVGQGYLNDMLETTVKTKNGEERVVRWYQFRIPIESYEKAVGGISDFRSIRFMRMFLRGFKQPVFLRFATLDLVRGEWRRYTDNKLSVGEHTNEDQDEYLNFDVGAVNIEQNGSKQPVNYVLPPGIFRQQNFSTTSIILQNEQSMSYDICGLKDGEEAAAYRNFDVNAIAYKKMKLFFHAEQAGEEYPLNDGDLHAFIRFGSDFEDNYYEYEIPLKVTPWGQYNNDNEDDRRLVWPSENEVEIIFEEFVNLKKQRNMETYAEGGVLFSNTFVQRYSAPDPNNPQNTMIVVGNPNLTQLKVIMIGVRNPSKATNPENDDGQPKCAEIWINELRLADFEEKGGWGAIGQANLKLADFANISLAGSMKTPGFGSIEQKVLERLRETIQTVDINTTVQLGKLLPDNAKVRLPMFVGYSNNVSTPQYDPVQQDVLFKDHLTSFETREQRDSVKQASRTQIERKSLNFTNVRKEKSGKKSKSHFYDISNFSATYAYTEETFSDINTHHDLKKTYRGGLSYAFSAQPKNYKPFSSIGFIKKSKYLK
;
A
#
# COMPACT_ATOMS: atom_id res chain seq x y z
N ASP A 1 -31.88 28.17 -18.21
CA ASP A 1 -31.38 29.44 -18.77
C ASP A 1 -30.16 29.13 -19.62
N GLU A 2 -30.25 29.26 -20.94
CA GLU A 2 -29.12 28.95 -21.86
C GLU A 2 -27.88 29.84 -21.62
N ASN A 3 -28.01 30.92 -20.85
CA ASN A 3 -26.91 31.85 -20.57
C ASN A 3 -25.96 31.38 -19.45
N THR A 4 -26.33 30.31 -18.72
CA THR A 4 -25.50 29.69 -17.66
C THR A 4 -24.85 28.38 -18.09
N LYS A 5 -24.99 27.99 -19.36
CA LYS A 5 -24.34 26.80 -19.92
C LYS A 5 -22.85 27.08 -20.12
N GLY A 6 -22.01 26.17 -19.63
CA GLY A 6 -20.58 26.20 -19.86
C GLY A 6 -19.96 24.83 -19.62
N THR A 7 -18.64 24.80 -19.54
CA THR A 7 -17.88 23.55 -19.43
C THR A 7 -16.70 23.76 -18.51
N LEU A 8 -16.50 22.84 -17.57
CA LEU A 8 -15.30 22.69 -16.77
C LEU A 8 -14.41 21.65 -17.44
N TYR A 9 -13.18 22.03 -17.73
CA TYR A 9 -12.15 21.12 -18.19
C TYR A 9 -11.18 20.84 -17.05
N ILE A 10 -10.76 19.58 -16.95
CA ILE A 10 -9.68 19.15 -16.09
C ILE A 10 -8.64 18.50 -16.99
N ASN A 11 -7.41 18.99 -16.93
CA ASN A 11 -6.28 18.37 -17.59
C ASN A 11 -5.42 17.68 -16.53
N LEU A 12 -4.99 16.46 -16.79
CA LEU A 12 -4.17 15.67 -15.88
C LEU A 12 -2.98 15.08 -16.64
N GLY A 13 -1.76 15.46 -16.28
CA GLY A 13 -0.55 14.99 -16.96
C GLY A 13 0.69 15.83 -16.70
N ASN A 14 1.55 15.95 -17.70
CA ASN A 14 2.54 17.01 -17.78
C ASN A 14 1.90 18.20 -18.48
N ILE A 15 1.92 19.34 -17.81
CA ILE A 15 1.32 20.57 -18.30
C ILE A 15 2.46 21.59 -18.32
N SER A 16 2.41 22.48 -19.31
CA SER A 16 3.38 23.57 -19.41
C SER A 16 3.28 24.49 -18.21
N GLU A 17 4.43 24.79 -17.61
CA GLU A 17 4.63 25.80 -16.57
C GLU A 17 4.97 27.17 -17.17
N ASP A 18 5.24 27.25 -18.47
CA ASP A 18 5.32 28.50 -19.24
C ASP A 18 3.91 29.11 -19.35
N ILE A 19 3.60 30.03 -18.42
CA ILE A 19 2.32 30.73 -18.32
C ILE A 19 2.29 31.83 -19.38
N LEU A 20 3.34 32.66 -19.41
CA LEU A 20 3.55 33.73 -20.38
C LEU A 20 4.36 33.24 -21.57
N ARG A 21 3.72 32.49 -22.47
CA ARG A 21 4.32 31.79 -23.63
C ARG A 21 5.43 32.55 -24.37
N ASP A 22 6.64 32.45 -23.87
CA ASP A 22 7.86 33.01 -24.45
C ASP A 22 9.09 32.11 -24.27
N SER A 23 8.91 30.93 -23.65
CA SER A 23 9.98 29.95 -23.35
C SER A 23 11.09 30.49 -22.44
N TYR A 24 10.86 31.59 -21.72
CA TYR A 24 11.74 32.06 -20.66
C TYR A 24 11.09 31.77 -19.32
N ARG A 25 11.90 31.28 -18.37
CA ARG A 25 11.43 31.09 -17.01
C ARG A 25 11.44 32.43 -16.29
N THR A 26 10.27 32.93 -15.94
CA THR A 26 10.17 34.14 -15.12
C THR A 26 10.22 33.82 -13.63
N PHE A 27 10.89 34.69 -12.88
CA PHE A 27 10.96 34.63 -11.42
C PHE A 27 11.27 36.02 -10.86
N GLU A 28 10.39 36.49 -9.97
CA GLU A 28 10.42 37.86 -9.44
C GLU A 28 11.70 38.22 -8.69
N ASN A 29 12.30 37.27 -7.97
CA ASN A 29 13.52 37.55 -7.23
C ASN A 29 14.77 37.74 -8.10
N GLY A 30 14.65 37.54 -9.42
CA GLY A 30 15.66 37.87 -10.43
C GLY A 30 15.44 39.21 -11.14
N LEU A 31 14.36 39.92 -10.81
CA LEU A 31 13.99 41.20 -11.41
C LEU A 31 14.80 42.37 -10.83
N PRO A 32 14.73 43.57 -11.47
CA PRO A 32 15.47 44.76 -11.06
C PRO A 32 15.36 45.09 -9.58
N LYS A 33 16.41 45.70 -9.03
CA LYS A 33 16.44 46.10 -7.60
C LYS A 33 16.27 47.60 -7.39
N THR A 34 16.30 48.37 -8.47
CA THR A 34 16.29 49.84 -8.42
C THR A 34 15.42 50.41 -9.53
N GLU A 35 14.87 51.60 -9.30
CA GLU A 35 14.04 52.33 -10.27
C GLU A 35 14.76 52.59 -11.61
N GLU A 36 16.07 52.91 -11.58
CA GLU A 36 16.87 53.12 -12.80
C GLU A 36 16.93 51.84 -13.66
N GLU A 37 17.03 50.67 -13.03
CA GLU A 37 17.01 49.40 -13.73
C GLU A 37 15.62 48.99 -14.21
N ALA A 38 14.58 49.29 -13.41
CA ALA A 38 13.18 48.99 -13.71
C ALA A 38 12.64 49.81 -14.89
N THR A 39 13.00 51.10 -14.96
CA THR A 39 12.54 52.01 -16.03
C THR A 39 13.29 51.84 -17.36
N ASP A 40 14.44 51.16 -17.37
CA ASP A 40 15.19 50.89 -18.60
C ASP A 40 14.56 49.75 -19.41
N LEU A 41 13.74 50.14 -20.39
CA LEU A 41 13.09 49.24 -21.37
C LEU A 41 13.96 48.96 -22.62
N THR A 42 15.26 49.24 -22.58
CA THR A 42 16.16 49.07 -23.74
C THR A 42 17.13 47.89 -23.60
N LYS A 43 17.09 47.17 -22.48
CA LYS A 43 17.92 46.00 -22.20
C LYS A 43 17.47 44.76 -22.97
N ASP A 44 18.41 43.85 -23.23
CA ASP A 44 18.21 42.57 -23.95
C ASP A 44 17.40 41.51 -23.15
N THR A 45 16.66 41.92 -22.11
CA THR A 45 15.92 41.04 -21.18
C THR A 45 14.40 41.23 -21.30
N LEU A 46 13.92 41.52 -22.51
CA LEU A 46 12.49 41.73 -22.80
C LEU A 46 11.97 40.64 -23.74
N SER A 47 10.80 40.09 -23.41
CA SER A 47 10.03 39.16 -24.23
C SER A 47 8.83 39.86 -24.87
N ASN A 48 7.90 39.10 -25.47
CA ASN A 48 6.64 39.68 -25.98
C ASN A 48 5.65 40.00 -24.85
N TRP A 49 5.82 39.41 -23.68
CA TRP A 49 4.92 39.53 -22.54
C TRP A 49 5.47 40.44 -21.46
N GLY A 50 6.78 40.57 -21.35
CA GLY A 50 7.33 41.43 -20.31
C GLY A 50 8.85 41.41 -20.19
N ARG A 51 9.34 41.73 -19.00
CA ARG A 51 10.74 41.64 -18.60
C ARG A 51 11.00 40.29 -17.93
N VAL A 52 11.99 39.58 -18.43
CA VAL A 52 12.45 38.31 -17.87
C VAL A 52 13.79 38.51 -17.16
N PRO A 53 14.11 37.76 -16.10
CA PRO A 53 15.43 37.80 -15.48
C PRO A 53 16.55 37.48 -16.49
N PRO A 54 17.76 38.07 -16.36
CA PRO A 54 18.84 37.79 -17.29
C PRO A 54 19.25 36.31 -17.22
N PRO A 55 19.59 35.65 -18.34
CA PRO A 55 19.88 34.20 -18.39
C PRO A 55 21.02 33.73 -17.49
N GLU A 56 21.90 34.65 -17.07
CA GLU A 56 23.02 34.41 -16.17
C GLU A 56 22.58 34.22 -14.71
N TYR A 57 21.40 34.74 -14.35
CA TYR A 57 20.82 34.58 -13.03
C TYR A 57 20.00 33.30 -13.01
N GLN A 58 20.42 32.35 -12.17
CA GLN A 58 19.60 31.20 -11.80
C GLN A 58 19.20 31.36 -10.33
N ALA A 59 17.89 31.46 -10.07
CA ALA A 59 17.39 31.45 -8.70
C ALA A 59 17.63 30.06 -8.08
N ILE A 60 18.67 29.96 -7.25
CA ILE A 60 18.95 28.73 -6.48
C ILE A 60 17.93 28.57 -5.33
N VAL A 61 17.43 29.69 -4.80
CA VAL A 61 16.43 29.73 -3.73
C VAL A 61 15.38 30.80 -4.08
N PRO A 62 14.08 30.52 -3.98
CA PRO A 62 13.01 31.47 -4.27
C PRO A 62 12.79 32.38 -3.06
N ASN A 63 13.71 33.32 -2.82
CA ASN A 63 13.56 34.34 -1.79
C ASN A 63 13.81 35.71 -2.42
N PHE A 64 12.97 36.68 -2.05
CA PHE A 64 13.21 38.10 -2.31
C PHE A 64 14.49 38.60 -1.61
N ASP A 65 14.97 39.76 -2.04
CA ASP A 65 16.05 40.45 -1.33
C ASP A 65 15.62 40.84 0.10
N SER A 66 16.60 40.96 0.98
CA SER A 66 16.41 41.37 2.37
C SER A 66 16.13 42.86 2.55
N ASP A 67 16.44 43.69 1.55
CA ASP A 67 16.20 45.12 1.58
C ASP A 67 14.74 45.45 1.23
N PRO A 68 13.93 46.00 2.16
CA PRO A 68 12.52 46.31 1.90
C PRO A 68 12.29 47.27 0.73
N THR A 69 13.25 48.16 0.41
CA THR A 69 13.08 49.12 -0.69
C THR A 69 13.23 48.49 -2.06
N THR A 70 13.75 47.26 -2.16
CA THR A 70 13.85 46.56 -3.43
C THR A 70 12.57 45.78 -3.75
N ARG A 71 11.72 45.50 -2.75
CA ARG A 71 10.49 44.70 -2.93
C ARG A 71 9.57 45.29 -4.00
N GLU A 72 9.39 46.60 -4.01
CA GLU A 72 8.51 47.30 -4.97
C GLU A 72 8.92 47.14 -6.44
N PHE A 73 10.16 46.70 -6.72
CA PHE A 73 10.65 46.44 -8.07
C PHE A 73 10.75 44.95 -8.42
N GLN A 74 10.59 44.08 -7.41
CA GLN A 74 10.67 42.62 -7.56
C GLN A 74 9.28 41.98 -7.55
N ASP A 75 8.39 42.41 -6.66
CA ASP A 75 7.02 41.92 -6.47
C ASP A 75 6.09 42.63 -7.47
N VAL A 76 6.23 42.26 -8.75
CA VAL A 76 5.68 42.95 -9.92
C VAL A 76 5.10 41.94 -10.93
N GLY A 77 4.72 40.77 -10.45
CA GLY A 77 4.09 39.73 -11.25
C GLY A 77 5.01 39.01 -12.23
N LEU A 78 4.39 38.23 -13.12
CA LEU A 78 5.09 37.41 -14.11
C LEU A 78 5.50 38.20 -15.35
N ASP A 79 4.90 39.35 -15.63
CA ASP A 79 5.39 40.22 -16.71
C ASP A 79 6.64 41.01 -16.30
N GLY A 80 6.97 41.08 -15.01
CA GLY A 80 8.18 41.72 -14.53
C GLY A 80 8.18 43.25 -14.63
N PHE A 81 7.00 43.88 -14.67
CA PHE A 81 6.81 45.32 -14.77
C PHE A 81 5.85 45.83 -13.70
N ARG A 82 6.09 47.05 -13.22
CA ARG A 82 5.05 47.77 -12.49
C ARG A 82 4.13 48.44 -13.48
N ASP A 83 2.91 48.76 -13.08
CA ASP A 83 1.94 49.56 -13.83
C ASP A 83 2.52 50.72 -14.68
N GLU A 84 3.52 51.44 -14.16
CA GLU A 84 4.19 52.54 -14.86
C GLU A 84 4.96 52.09 -16.11
N GLU A 85 5.75 51.02 -15.98
CA GLU A 85 6.49 50.40 -17.07
C GLU A 85 5.54 49.71 -18.05
N GLU A 86 4.49 49.06 -17.54
CA GLU A 86 3.46 48.40 -18.34
C GLU A 86 2.78 49.35 -19.31
N ARG A 87 2.35 50.53 -18.82
CA ARG A 87 1.73 51.58 -19.65
C ARG A 87 2.63 51.99 -20.81
N SER A 88 3.95 51.99 -20.59
CA SER A 88 4.94 52.33 -21.60
C SER A 88 5.18 51.16 -22.57
N PHE A 89 5.31 49.94 -22.07
CA PHE A 89 5.56 48.74 -22.87
C PHE A 89 4.35 48.36 -23.74
N PHE A 90 3.14 48.38 -23.16
CA PHE A 90 1.88 48.06 -23.82
C PHE A 90 1.19 49.28 -24.45
N GLN A 91 1.91 50.39 -24.68
CA GLN A 91 1.35 51.61 -25.26
C GLN A 91 0.56 51.36 -26.56
N LYS A 92 1.04 50.45 -27.42
CA LYS A 92 0.34 50.08 -28.66
C LYS A 92 -1.03 49.43 -28.41
N VAL A 93 -1.15 48.65 -27.33
CA VAL A 93 -2.42 48.04 -26.90
C VAL A 93 -3.34 49.15 -26.37
N GLY A 94 -2.81 50.03 -25.52
CA GLY A 94 -3.54 51.19 -25.01
C GLY A 94 -4.09 52.10 -26.10
N ASP A 95 -3.28 52.45 -27.10
CA ASP A 95 -3.70 53.24 -28.26
C ASP A 95 -4.84 52.56 -29.03
N LYS A 96 -4.80 51.23 -29.14
CA LYS A 96 -5.86 50.46 -29.78
C LYS A 96 -7.15 50.47 -28.95
N VAL A 97 -7.07 50.28 -27.64
CA VAL A 97 -8.23 50.37 -26.72
C VAL A 97 -8.84 51.77 -26.79
N LYS A 98 -8.01 52.82 -26.74
CA LYS A 98 -8.40 54.22 -26.91
C LYS A 98 -9.12 54.44 -28.25
N SER A 99 -8.61 53.87 -29.34
CA SER A 99 -9.21 54.01 -30.67
C SER A 99 -10.58 53.33 -30.81
N LEU A 100 -10.78 52.19 -30.13
CA LEU A 100 -11.99 51.38 -30.25
C LEU A 100 -13.12 51.85 -29.33
N PHE A 101 -12.79 52.26 -28.10
CA PHE A 101 -13.78 52.57 -27.07
C PHE A 101 -13.82 54.06 -26.69
N GLY A 102 -12.80 54.82 -27.07
CA GLY A 102 -12.65 56.23 -26.71
C GLY A 102 -11.93 56.43 -25.37
N GLU A 103 -11.35 57.62 -25.21
CA GLU A 103 -10.51 57.99 -24.06
C GLU A 103 -11.29 58.09 -22.73
N THR A 104 -12.59 58.40 -22.78
CA THR A 104 -13.44 58.47 -21.58
C THR A 104 -14.14 57.15 -21.27
N SER A 105 -13.79 56.06 -21.96
CA SER A 105 -14.40 54.75 -21.71
C SER A 105 -13.83 54.10 -20.45
N LEU A 106 -14.68 53.38 -19.72
CA LEU A 106 -14.26 52.59 -18.56
C LEU A 106 -13.19 51.55 -18.94
N ALA A 107 -13.22 51.02 -20.17
CA ALA A 107 -12.22 50.07 -20.65
C ALA A 107 -10.83 50.70 -20.78
N TYR A 108 -10.75 51.92 -21.32
CA TYR A 108 -9.46 52.63 -21.41
C TYR A 108 -8.97 53.12 -20.05
N GLN A 109 -9.88 53.55 -19.16
CA GLN A 109 -9.53 53.91 -17.79
C GLN A 109 -8.95 52.71 -17.03
N LYS A 110 -9.60 51.55 -17.09
CA LYS A 110 -9.10 50.32 -16.48
C LYS A 110 -7.76 49.87 -17.05
N PHE A 111 -7.58 49.96 -18.37
CA PHE A 111 -6.29 49.67 -18.99
C PHE A 111 -5.18 50.63 -18.51
N LEU A 112 -5.51 51.90 -18.26
CA LEU A 112 -4.53 52.84 -17.73
C LEU A 112 -4.27 52.61 -16.24
N GLU A 113 -5.22 52.09 -15.49
CA GLU A 113 -5.03 51.72 -14.09
C GLU A 113 -4.06 50.55 -14.00
N ASP A 114 -4.36 49.46 -14.71
CA ASP A 114 -3.70 48.16 -14.58
C ASP A 114 -3.66 47.48 -15.98
N PRO A 115 -2.61 47.72 -16.79
CA PRO A 115 -2.51 47.23 -18.17
C PRO A 115 -2.50 45.69 -18.30
N SER A 116 -1.81 44.96 -17.42
CA SER A 116 -1.72 43.49 -17.44
C SER A 116 -2.78 42.77 -16.60
N ALA A 117 -3.56 43.50 -15.81
CA ALA A 117 -4.65 42.99 -14.98
C ALA A 117 -4.18 42.03 -13.87
N ASP A 118 -3.00 42.27 -13.30
CA ASP A 118 -2.34 41.41 -12.31
C ASP A 118 -2.15 42.06 -10.94
N ASP A 119 -2.65 43.28 -10.71
CA ASP A 119 -2.74 43.93 -9.41
C ASP A 119 -3.32 43.03 -8.29
N TYR A 120 -2.60 42.94 -7.17
CA TYR A 120 -3.10 42.37 -5.94
C TYR A 120 -3.85 43.38 -5.05
N ASN A 121 -4.88 42.93 -4.35
CA ASN A 121 -5.52 43.68 -3.25
C ASN A 121 -6.00 42.70 -2.15
N PHE A 122 -5.70 43.01 -0.89
CA PHE A 122 -6.04 42.13 0.22
C PHE A 122 -7.52 42.25 0.56
N TYR A 123 -8.19 41.11 0.73
CA TYR A 123 -9.66 41.03 0.86
C TYR A 123 -10.27 41.83 2.05
N ARG A 124 -9.46 42.34 2.99
CA ARG A 124 -9.89 43.16 4.14
C ARG A 124 -9.45 44.62 4.05
N ASP A 125 -8.84 45.04 2.94
CA ASP A 125 -8.29 46.38 2.82
C ASP A 125 -9.33 47.49 3.05
N ASP A 126 -8.83 48.63 3.55
CA ASP A 126 -9.64 49.74 4.03
C ASP A 126 -10.49 50.38 2.92
N ASP A 127 -10.11 50.22 1.67
CA ASP A 127 -10.84 50.66 0.47
C ASP A 127 -12.12 49.81 0.26
N PHE A 128 -12.01 48.49 0.35
CA PHE A 128 -13.14 47.57 0.24
C PHE A 128 -14.11 47.67 1.43
N ASP A 129 -13.60 48.07 2.60
CA ASP A 129 -14.41 48.43 3.76
C ASP A 129 -15.19 49.73 3.54
N GLN A 130 -14.55 50.75 2.94
CA GLN A 130 -15.21 52.02 2.60
C GLN A 130 -16.28 51.85 1.51
N GLU A 131 -16.07 50.94 0.57
CA GLU A 131 -17.02 50.61 -0.50
C GLU A 131 -18.11 49.61 -0.08
N GLU A 132 -18.04 49.07 1.14
CA GLU A 132 -18.96 48.04 1.67
C GLU A 132 -19.10 46.81 0.74
N LEU A 133 -18.00 46.40 0.11
CA LEU A 133 -18.01 45.29 -0.86
C LEU A 133 -18.41 43.96 -0.21
N ASN A 134 -19.16 43.16 -0.96
CA ASN A 134 -19.52 41.80 -0.55
C ASN A 134 -18.31 40.84 -0.62
N ILE A 135 -18.45 39.67 0.01
CA ILE A 135 -17.36 38.68 0.09
C ILE A 135 -16.82 38.28 -1.29
N LEU A 136 -17.67 38.06 -2.30
CA LEU A 136 -17.21 37.61 -3.62
C LEU A 136 -16.45 38.72 -4.37
N GLU A 137 -16.87 39.97 -4.21
CA GLU A 137 -16.20 41.13 -4.81
C GLU A 137 -14.80 41.34 -4.19
N ARG A 138 -14.67 41.16 -2.88
CA ARG A 138 -13.39 41.32 -2.16
C ARG A 138 -12.29 40.35 -2.60
N TYR A 139 -12.65 39.17 -3.08
CA TYR A 139 -11.68 38.17 -3.54
C TYR A 139 -11.34 38.29 -5.04
N LYS A 140 -11.86 39.29 -5.77
CA LYS A 140 -11.61 39.40 -7.23
C LYS A 140 -10.16 39.68 -7.60
N LYS A 141 -9.45 40.51 -6.81
CA LYS A 141 -8.04 40.86 -7.00
C LYS A 141 -7.07 40.08 -6.09
N TYR A 142 -7.59 39.18 -5.25
CA TYR A 142 -6.75 38.48 -4.27
C TYR A 142 -5.73 37.50 -4.89
N ASN A 143 -5.99 37.05 -6.13
CA ASN A 143 -5.06 36.18 -6.86
C ASN A 143 -4.15 36.96 -7.83
N GLY A 144 -4.13 38.30 -7.74
CA GLY A 144 -3.14 39.12 -8.44
C GLY A 144 -1.72 38.81 -7.98
N LEU A 145 -0.75 39.10 -8.84
CA LEU A 145 0.66 38.80 -8.63
C LEU A 145 1.44 40.07 -8.23
N GLU A 146 1.26 41.20 -8.92
CA GLU A 146 1.90 42.47 -8.54
C GLU A 146 1.46 42.90 -7.12
N GLY A 147 2.43 42.98 -6.21
CA GLY A 147 2.21 43.43 -4.84
C GLY A 147 1.56 42.41 -3.91
N ASN A 148 1.60 41.11 -4.22
CA ASN A 148 1.00 40.07 -3.40
C ASN A 148 1.86 39.65 -2.19
N SER A 149 3.12 40.12 -2.17
CA SER A 149 4.15 39.81 -1.17
C SER A 149 4.72 41.05 -0.48
N PRO A 150 3.91 42.00 0.03
CA PRO A 150 4.39 43.21 0.67
C PRO A 150 5.20 42.91 1.95
N THR A 151 6.18 43.76 2.21
CA THR A 151 6.91 43.79 3.50
C THR A 151 6.02 44.29 4.63
N SER A 152 6.42 44.04 5.88
CA SER A 152 5.65 44.51 7.05
C SER A 152 5.50 46.04 7.07
N GLU A 153 6.51 46.76 6.60
CA GLU A 153 6.50 48.22 6.46
C GLU A 153 5.58 48.71 5.34
N GLN A 154 5.45 47.95 4.25
CA GLN A 154 4.50 48.24 3.16
C GLN A 154 3.05 47.99 3.61
N SER A 155 2.77 46.84 4.22
CA SER A 155 1.44 46.55 4.77
C SER A 155 0.97 47.61 5.78
N GLN A 156 1.85 48.11 6.64
CA GLN A 156 1.52 49.18 7.59
C GLN A 156 1.16 50.52 6.93
N LYS A 157 1.58 50.75 5.69
CA LYS A 157 1.21 51.95 4.92
C LYS A 157 -0.11 51.74 4.17
N GLU A 158 -0.40 50.51 3.75
CA GLU A 158 -1.60 50.15 2.97
C GLU A 158 -2.88 50.17 3.82
N ASN A 159 -2.82 49.75 5.08
CA ASN A 159 -3.99 49.73 5.98
C ASN A 159 -3.75 50.47 7.30
N LYS A 160 -4.79 51.14 7.82
CA LYS A 160 -4.71 51.96 9.03
C LYS A 160 -4.44 51.17 10.31
N ASP A 161 -4.90 49.92 10.37
CA ASP A 161 -4.79 49.06 11.54
C ASP A 161 -3.43 48.33 11.63
N GLY A 162 -2.59 48.45 10.60
CA GLY A 162 -1.23 47.93 10.52
C GLY A 162 -1.13 46.40 10.53
N TYR A 163 -2.15 45.68 10.06
CA TYR A 163 -2.09 44.22 9.94
C TYR A 163 -1.35 43.79 8.66
N PRO A 164 -0.72 42.59 8.63
CA PRO A 164 -0.08 42.07 7.42
C PRO A 164 -1.10 41.82 6.30
N THR A 165 -0.80 42.30 5.10
CA THR A 165 -1.64 42.20 3.88
C THR A 165 -1.12 41.18 2.88
N ALA A 166 0.03 40.56 3.13
CA ALA A 166 0.65 39.62 2.19
C ALA A 166 -0.14 38.32 2.01
N ALA A 167 -0.34 37.91 0.76
CA ALA A 167 -0.87 36.60 0.40
C ALA A 167 0.22 35.53 0.48
N THR A 168 1.43 35.86 0.06
CA THR A 168 2.61 34.99 0.09
C THR A 168 3.86 35.77 0.54
N GLN A 169 4.94 35.04 0.84
CA GLN A 169 6.27 35.61 1.10
C GLN A 169 7.30 35.14 0.07
N LEU A 170 6.86 34.25 -0.83
CA LEU A 170 7.67 33.67 -1.89
C LEU A 170 7.47 34.49 -3.16
N PRO A 171 8.53 34.70 -3.96
CA PRO A 171 8.40 35.30 -5.28
C PRO A 171 7.53 34.43 -6.18
N ASP A 172 6.78 35.06 -7.06
CA ASP A 172 6.09 34.38 -8.14
C ASP A 172 7.08 33.89 -9.19
N VAL A 173 6.94 32.61 -9.57
CA VAL A 173 7.86 31.91 -10.46
C VAL A 173 7.12 30.96 -11.39
N GLU A 174 7.60 30.83 -12.63
CA GLU A 174 7.15 29.81 -13.58
C GLU A 174 7.83 28.45 -13.31
N ASP A 175 7.67 27.95 -12.08
CA ASP A 175 8.14 26.66 -11.57
C ASP A 175 7.18 26.20 -10.45
N ILE A 176 6.07 25.59 -10.84
CA ILE A 176 4.96 25.23 -9.95
C ILE A 176 5.35 24.03 -9.07
N ASN A 177 6.12 23.08 -9.61
CA ASN A 177 6.54 21.89 -8.88
C ASN A 177 7.81 22.09 -8.03
N ASN A 178 8.47 23.25 -8.13
CA ASN A 178 9.72 23.60 -7.45
C ASN A 178 10.89 22.66 -7.77
N ASP A 179 10.97 22.15 -9.01
CA ASP A 179 12.07 21.27 -9.46
C ASP A 179 13.31 22.05 -9.96
N GLY A 180 13.20 23.39 -10.00
CA GLY A 180 14.28 24.28 -10.42
C GLY A 180 14.36 24.47 -11.92
N ASN A 181 13.42 23.94 -12.71
CA ASN A 181 13.31 24.13 -14.15
C ASN A 181 11.86 24.48 -14.52
N MET A 182 11.67 25.07 -15.70
CA MET A 182 10.35 25.27 -16.27
C MET A 182 10.07 24.16 -17.28
N ASN A 183 9.00 23.39 -17.08
CA ASN A 183 8.57 22.42 -18.06
C ASN A 183 7.67 23.06 -19.12
N GLU A 184 8.04 23.00 -20.40
CA GLU A 184 7.21 23.50 -21.52
C GLU A 184 6.34 22.42 -22.17
N ILE A 185 6.44 21.18 -21.71
CA ILE A 185 5.80 20.03 -22.36
C ILE A 185 4.31 19.95 -21.99
N GLU A 186 3.44 20.04 -23.00
CA GLU A 186 2.00 19.77 -22.90
C GLU A 186 1.69 18.32 -23.29
N GLN A 187 1.62 17.44 -22.29
CA GLN A 187 1.30 16.02 -22.41
C GLN A 187 0.29 15.60 -21.33
N TYR A 188 -1.00 15.62 -21.64
CA TYR A 188 -2.04 15.40 -20.63
C TYR A 188 -3.27 14.70 -21.20
N TYR A 189 -4.03 14.11 -20.29
CA TYR A 189 -5.40 13.65 -20.52
C TYR A 189 -6.37 14.78 -20.18
N GLN A 190 -7.36 15.00 -21.04
CA GLN A 190 -8.38 16.03 -20.88
C GLN A 190 -9.73 15.39 -20.54
N TYR A 191 -10.35 15.88 -19.46
CA TYR A 191 -11.70 15.54 -19.04
C TYR A 191 -12.58 16.77 -19.21
N LYS A 192 -13.80 16.55 -19.70
CA LYS A 192 -14.77 17.59 -19.99
C LYS A 192 -16.05 17.34 -19.22
N ILE A 193 -16.45 18.32 -18.43
CA ILE A 193 -17.63 18.27 -17.57
C ILE A 193 -18.56 19.39 -18.01
N GLU A 194 -19.72 19.02 -18.55
CA GLU A 194 -20.72 20.01 -18.97
C GLU A 194 -21.51 20.53 -17.77
N ILE A 195 -21.48 21.85 -17.57
CA ILE A 195 -22.14 22.52 -16.46
C ILE A 195 -23.34 23.28 -17.01
N SER A 196 -24.52 22.78 -16.72
CA SER A 196 -25.79 23.40 -17.06
C SER A 196 -26.89 22.87 -16.14
N PRO A 197 -28.01 23.59 -15.97
CA PRO A 197 -29.17 23.07 -15.24
C PRO A 197 -29.74 21.76 -15.84
N GLN A 198 -29.50 21.50 -17.14
CA GLN A 198 -29.93 20.28 -17.82
C GLN A 198 -29.01 19.09 -17.54
N THR A 199 -27.73 19.32 -17.29
CA THR A 199 -26.74 18.27 -16.99
C THR A 199 -26.55 18.05 -15.49
N ILE A 200 -26.79 19.07 -14.67
CA ILE A 200 -26.69 19.01 -13.21
C ILE A 200 -28.07 19.23 -12.59
N ASN A 201 -28.81 18.14 -12.43
CA ASN A 201 -30.10 18.13 -11.76
C ASN A 201 -30.37 16.76 -11.12
N PRO A 202 -31.38 16.65 -10.23
CA PRO A 202 -31.68 15.40 -9.54
C PRO A 202 -32.00 14.21 -10.46
N SER A 203 -32.54 14.43 -11.67
CA SER A 203 -32.85 13.34 -12.60
C SER A 203 -31.64 12.81 -13.38
N MET A 204 -30.49 13.49 -13.32
CA MET A 204 -29.25 13.06 -13.99
C MET A 204 -28.29 12.31 -13.05
N VAL A 205 -28.68 12.08 -11.78
CA VAL A 205 -27.87 11.30 -10.83
C VAL A 205 -27.76 9.86 -11.33
N GLY A 206 -26.55 9.31 -11.33
CA GLY A 206 -26.22 8.01 -11.92
C GLY A 206 -25.88 8.07 -13.42
N GLN A 207 -25.87 9.26 -14.03
CA GLN A 207 -25.49 9.44 -15.44
C GLN A 207 -24.21 10.28 -15.59
N GLY A 208 -23.34 9.85 -16.50
CA GLY A 208 -22.06 10.52 -16.75
C GLY A 208 -21.16 10.48 -15.52
N TYR A 209 -20.69 11.64 -15.06
CA TYR A 209 -19.82 11.76 -13.88
C TYR A 209 -20.58 12.09 -12.59
N LEU A 210 -21.91 12.21 -12.63
CA LEU A 210 -22.71 12.59 -11.46
C LEU A 210 -23.13 11.33 -10.69
N ASN A 211 -22.47 11.06 -9.57
CA ASN A 211 -22.66 9.83 -8.80
C ASN A 211 -23.81 9.94 -7.79
N ASP A 212 -23.88 11.05 -7.05
CA ASP A 212 -24.85 11.21 -5.96
C ASP A 212 -25.23 12.68 -5.76
N MET A 213 -26.31 12.92 -5.00
CA MET A 213 -26.79 14.24 -4.62
C MET A 213 -27.41 14.26 -3.22
N LEU A 214 -27.01 15.24 -2.43
CA LEU A 214 -27.60 15.53 -1.12
C LEU A 214 -28.31 16.88 -1.14
N GLU A 215 -29.63 16.88 -0.90
CA GLU A 215 -30.42 18.09 -0.72
C GLU A 215 -30.65 18.36 0.77
N THR A 216 -30.35 19.57 1.23
CA THR A 216 -30.56 19.98 2.62
C THR A 216 -31.08 21.42 2.69
N THR A 217 -31.84 21.72 3.74
CA THR A 217 -32.33 23.08 4.00
C THR A 217 -31.51 23.71 5.12
N VAL A 218 -30.84 24.82 4.83
CA VAL A 218 -29.95 25.51 5.76
C VAL A 218 -30.52 26.89 6.08
N LYS A 219 -30.50 27.27 7.37
CA LYS A 219 -30.85 28.61 7.81
C LYS A 219 -29.64 29.54 7.66
N THR A 220 -29.73 30.54 6.79
CA THR A 220 -28.68 31.53 6.56
C THR A 220 -28.60 32.56 7.69
N LYS A 221 -27.48 33.30 7.80
CA LYS A 221 -27.27 34.31 8.87
C LYS A 221 -28.34 35.41 8.91
N ASN A 222 -29.00 35.68 7.80
CA ASN A 222 -30.12 36.61 7.69
C ASN A 222 -31.47 36.02 8.17
N GLY A 223 -31.49 34.75 8.62
CA GLY A 223 -32.67 34.06 9.14
C GLY A 223 -33.53 33.36 8.10
N GLU A 224 -33.23 33.49 6.80
CA GLU A 224 -33.92 32.79 5.71
C GLU A 224 -33.54 31.31 5.67
N GLU A 225 -34.46 30.47 5.21
CA GLU A 225 -34.16 29.07 4.88
C GLU A 225 -33.83 28.96 3.39
N ARG A 226 -32.72 28.31 3.06
CA ARG A 226 -32.30 28.06 1.68
C ARG A 226 -32.08 26.57 1.45
N VAL A 227 -32.66 26.07 0.37
CA VAL A 227 -32.39 24.72 -0.12
C VAL A 227 -31.03 24.73 -0.81
N VAL A 228 -30.11 23.91 -0.31
CA VAL A 228 -28.75 23.73 -0.84
C VAL A 228 -28.65 22.30 -1.33
N ARG A 229 -28.10 22.13 -2.55
CA ARG A 229 -27.82 20.83 -3.15
C ARG A 229 -26.32 20.64 -3.27
N TRP A 230 -25.84 19.51 -2.78
CA TRP A 230 -24.48 19.05 -2.95
C TRP A 230 -24.47 17.94 -3.99
N TYR A 231 -23.76 18.15 -5.09
CA TYR A 231 -23.62 17.15 -6.15
C TYR A 231 -22.25 16.52 -6.05
N GLN A 232 -22.19 15.19 -6.01
CA GLN A 232 -20.94 14.44 -6.00
C GLN A 232 -20.56 14.05 -7.42
N PHE A 233 -19.45 14.60 -7.90
CA PHE A 233 -18.84 14.18 -9.16
C PHE A 233 -17.76 13.13 -8.90
N ARG A 234 -17.81 12.03 -9.65
CA ARG A 234 -16.77 10.99 -9.68
C ARG A 234 -16.34 10.81 -11.13
N ILE A 235 -15.05 11.03 -11.39
CA ILE A 235 -14.49 11.00 -12.75
C ILE A 235 -13.44 9.89 -12.77
N PRO A 236 -13.71 8.76 -13.45
CA PRO A 236 -12.69 7.74 -13.66
C PRO A 236 -11.52 8.32 -14.46
N ILE A 237 -10.29 8.11 -13.99
CA ILE A 237 -9.11 8.65 -14.68
C ILE A 237 -8.90 8.02 -16.07
N GLU A 238 -9.37 6.81 -16.30
CA GLU A 238 -9.22 6.16 -17.61
C GLU A 238 -10.24 6.67 -18.64
N SER A 239 -11.32 7.33 -18.22
CA SER A 239 -12.38 7.83 -19.11
C SER A 239 -12.09 9.26 -19.60
N TYR A 240 -10.93 9.49 -20.19
CA TYR A 240 -10.57 10.80 -20.75
C TYR A 240 -11.20 11.02 -22.13
N GLU A 241 -11.54 12.27 -22.46
CA GLU A 241 -12.06 12.63 -23.80
C GLU A 241 -10.94 12.62 -24.84
N LYS A 242 -9.76 13.13 -24.45
CA LYS A 242 -8.65 13.34 -25.36
C LYS A 242 -7.31 13.19 -24.66
N ALA A 243 -6.38 12.50 -25.32
CA ALA A 243 -4.95 12.52 -24.99
C ALA A 243 -4.23 13.57 -25.87
N VAL A 244 -3.44 14.43 -25.25
CA VAL A 244 -2.66 15.49 -25.92
C VAL A 244 -1.18 15.21 -25.74
N GLY A 245 -0.36 15.51 -26.77
CA GLY A 245 1.10 15.44 -26.67
C GLY A 245 1.72 14.04 -26.74
N GLY A 246 0.93 12.99 -27.00
CA GLY A 246 1.41 11.61 -27.11
C GLY A 246 1.64 10.90 -25.77
N ILE A 247 0.94 11.32 -24.71
CA ILE A 247 0.91 10.61 -23.43
C ILE A 247 0.34 9.18 -23.62
N SER A 248 1.01 8.18 -23.06
CA SER A 248 0.69 6.76 -23.28
C SER A 248 0.11 6.04 -22.07
N ASP A 249 0.44 6.48 -20.86
CA ASP A 249 -0.04 5.88 -19.61
C ASP A 249 -0.15 6.90 -18.47
N PHE A 250 -0.63 6.47 -17.30
CA PHE A 250 -0.78 7.27 -16.09
C PHE A 250 0.40 7.13 -15.11
N ARG A 251 1.54 6.57 -15.53
CA ARG A 251 2.67 6.32 -14.61
C ARG A 251 3.39 7.59 -14.19
N SER A 252 3.33 8.64 -15.00
CA SER A 252 3.97 9.94 -14.73
C SER A 252 2.99 11.08 -14.97
N ILE A 253 2.24 11.42 -13.93
CA ILE A 253 1.35 12.59 -13.87
C ILE A 253 1.92 13.56 -12.84
N ARG A 254 2.16 14.82 -13.24
CA ARG A 254 2.81 15.84 -12.38
C ARG A 254 1.88 17.00 -12.05
N PHE A 255 1.02 17.38 -12.97
CA PHE A 255 0.20 18.59 -12.88
C PHE A 255 -1.27 18.29 -13.16
N MET A 256 -2.13 19.10 -12.53
CA MET A 256 -3.54 19.18 -12.83
C MET A 256 -3.89 20.65 -13.16
N ARG A 257 -4.54 20.89 -14.30
CA ARG A 257 -5.03 22.23 -14.70
C ARG A 257 -6.54 22.19 -14.86
N MET A 258 -7.25 23.04 -14.13
CA MET A 258 -8.69 23.18 -14.24
C MET A 258 -9.03 24.53 -14.88
N PHE A 259 -9.97 24.56 -15.83
CA PHE A 259 -10.39 25.82 -16.46
C PHE A 259 -11.83 25.77 -16.95
N LEU A 260 -12.46 26.94 -17.02
CA LEU A 260 -13.85 27.11 -17.41
C LEU A 260 -13.95 27.72 -18.81
N ARG A 261 -14.89 27.26 -19.62
CA ARG A 261 -15.15 27.80 -20.96
C ARG A 261 -16.64 27.84 -21.27
N GLY A 262 -17.06 28.85 -22.05
CA GLY A 262 -18.40 28.90 -22.65
C GLY A 262 -19.47 29.61 -21.83
N PHE A 263 -19.20 29.97 -20.57
CA PHE A 263 -20.14 30.74 -19.75
C PHE A 263 -20.27 32.17 -20.28
N LYS A 264 -21.52 32.67 -20.37
CA LYS A 264 -21.84 34.05 -20.78
C LYS A 264 -22.15 34.98 -19.60
N GLN A 265 -22.33 34.40 -18.42
CA GLN A 265 -22.57 35.10 -17.16
C GLN A 265 -21.54 34.64 -16.13
N PRO A 266 -21.28 35.44 -15.08
CA PRO A 266 -20.44 35.01 -13.97
C PRO A 266 -20.99 33.74 -13.32
N VAL A 267 -20.11 32.74 -13.13
CA VAL A 267 -20.44 31.47 -12.48
C VAL A 267 -19.46 31.24 -11.35
N PHE A 268 -19.98 30.75 -10.22
CA PHE A 268 -19.19 30.42 -9.04
C PHE A 268 -19.32 28.92 -8.77
N LEU A 269 -18.22 28.19 -8.94
CA LEU A 269 -18.15 26.78 -8.56
C LEU A 269 -17.52 26.68 -7.18
N ARG A 270 -18.19 25.99 -6.25
CA ARG A 270 -17.69 25.74 -4.90
C ARG A 270 -17.50 24.25 -4.72
N PHE A 271 -16.25 23.84 -4.56
CA PHE A 271 -15.89 22.47 -4.25
C PHE A 271 -15.79 22.35 -2.74
N ALA A 272 -16.67 21.55 -2.11
CA ALA A 272 -16.53 21.24 -0.68
C ALA A 272 -15.26 20.42 -0.44
N THR A 273 -15.05 19.41 -1.28
CA THR A 273 -13.80 18.65 -1.38
C THR A 273 -13.48 18.44 -2.86
N LEU A 274 -12.18 18.33 -3.17
CA LEU A 274 -11.67 18.02 -4.49
C LEU A 274 -10.51 17.03 -4.27
N ASP A 275 -10.79 15.75 -4.45
CA ASP A 275 -9.89 14.68 -4.02
C ASP A 275 -9.47 13.80 -5.21
N LEU A 276 -8.19 13.42 -5.24
CA LEU A 276 -7.71 12.32 -6.06
C LEU A 276 -7.77 11.03 -5.24
N VAL A 277 -8.81 10.23 -5.48
CA VAL A 277 -9.05 8.99 -4.75
C VAL A 277 -8.37 7.82 -5.44
N ARG A 278 -7.59 7.06 -4.68
CA ARG A 278 -6.99 5.81 -5.15
C ARG A 278 -7.78 4.61 -4.62
N GLY A 279 -8.27 3.77 -5.52
CA GLY A 279 -8.81 2.46 -5.19
C GLY A 279 -7.73 1.47 -4.73
N GLU A 280 -8.03 0.69 -3.69
CA GLU A 280 -7.19 -0.45 -3.28
C GLU A 280 -7.44 -1.69 -4.14
N TRP A 281 -8.65 -1.79 -4.70
CA TRP A 281 -9.06 -2.81 -5.66
C TRP A 281 -8.83 -2.32 -7.08
N ARG A 282 -8.39 -3.22 -7.94
CA ARG A 282 -8.09 -2.92 -9.35
C ARG A 282 -9.01 -3.73 -10.23
N ARG A 283 -9.55 -3.11 -11.28
CA ARG A 283 -10.29 -3.83 -12.32
C ARG A 283 -9.36 -4.84 -12.98
N TYR A 284 -9.86 -6.06 -13.18
CA TYR A 284 -9.19 -7.05 -14.01
C TYR A 284 -9.62 -6.83 -15.46
N THR A 285 -8.66 -6.56 -16.34
CA THR A 285 -8.91 -6.13 -17.73
C THR A 285 -8.53 -7.17 -18.77
N ASP A 286 -8.06 -8.36 -18.35
CA ASP A 286 -7.71 -9.42 -19.29
C ASP A 286 -8.96 -10.25 -19.65
N ASN A 287 -9.15 -10.52 -20.94
CA ASN A 287 -10.34 -11.19 -21.49
C ASN A 287 -10.36 -12.71 -21.21
N LYS A 288 -9.33 -13.25 -20.54
CA LYS A 288 -9.20 -14.69 -20.25
C LYS A 288 -10.09 -15.22 -19.13
N LEU A 289 -10.91 -14.35 -18.55
CA LEU A 289 -11.84 -14.68 -17.51
C LEU A 289 -12.95 -15.66 -18.00
N SER A 290 -13.43 -15.50 -19.23
CA SER A 290 -14.52 -16.31 -19.80
C SER A 290 -14.09 -17.73 -20.19
N VAL A 291 -14.87 -18.73 -19.77
CA VAL A 291 -14.74 -20.12 -20.22
C VAL A 291 -15.72 -20.36 -21.36
N GLY A 292 -15.23 -20.29 -22.60
CA GLY A 292 -16.02 -20.56 -23.80
C GLY A 292 -15.27 -20.13 -25.05
N GLU A 293 -15.44 -20.88 -26.15
CA GLU A 293 -14.95 -20.51 -27.48
C GLU A 293 -15.78 -19.31 -27.98
N HIS A 294 -15.48 -18.11 -27.51
CA HIS A 294 -16.05 -16.90 -28.09
C HIS A 294 -15.25 -16.57 -29.35
N THR A 295 -15.91 -16.56 -30.50
CA THR A 295 -15.38 -15.99 -31.72
C THR A 295 -15.02 -14.53 -31.45
N ASN A 296 -13.79 -14.14 -31.78
CA ASN A 296 -13.23 -12.78 -31.65
C ASN A 296 -13.94 -11.73 -32.53
N GLU A 297 -15.22 -11.90 -32.82
CA GLU A 297 -16.03 -11.08 -33.69
C GLU A 297 -17.14 -10.48 -32.81
N ASP A 298 -16.80 -9.39 -32.13
CA ASP A 298 -17.69 -8.30 -31.64
C ASP A 298 -17.02 -7.57 -30.44
N GLN A 299 -15.77 -7.14 -30.63
CA GLN A 299 -15.24 -6.01 -29.87
C GLN A 299 -15.90 -4.75 -30.41
N ASP A 300 -17.09 -4.38 -29.91
CA ASP A 300 -17.64 -3.02 -29.94
C ASP A 300 -19.05 -2.96 -29.28
N GLU A 301 -19.17 -3.37 -28.02
CA GLU A 301 -20.25 -2.87 -27.16
C GLU A 301 -19.73 -2.74 -25.72
N TYR A 302 -19.83 -1.53 -25.18
CA TYR A 302 -19.14 -1.08 -23.97
C TYR A 302 -19.72 -1.74 -22.71
N LEU A 303 -19.10 -2.82 -22.22
CA LEU A 303 -19.23 -3.21 -20.81
C LEU A 303 -18.74 -2.02 -19.96
N ASN A 304 -19.67 -1.31 -19.32
CA ASN A 304 -19.33 -0.32 -18.32
C ASN A 304 -19.17 -1.03 -16.99
N PHE A 305 -17.96 -0.99 -16.42
CA PHE A 305 -17.67 -1.59 -15.12
C PHE A 305 -16.86 -0.61 -14.30
N ASP A 306 -17.45 0.01 -13.28
CA ASP A 306 -16.73 0.89 -12.35
C ASP A 306 -16.57 0.22 -10.98
N VAL A 307 -15.43 0.46 -10.34
CA VAL A 307 -15.13 -0.05 -8.99
C VAL A 307 -15.01 1.14 -8.05
N GLY A 308 -16.03 1.30 -7.22
CA GLY A 308 -16.16 2.40 -6.29
C GLY A 308 -16.23 1.94 -4.83
N ALA A 309 -16.65 2.89 -4.00
CA ALA A 309 -17.09 2.63 -2.65
C ALA A 309 -18.39 3.37 -2.36
N VAL A 310 -19.25 2.71 -1.58
CA VAL A 310 -20.45 3.28 -0.97
C VAL A 310 -20.25 3.31 0.54
N ASN A 311 -20.75 4.35 1.20
CA ASN A 311 -20.54 4.52 2.63
C ASN A 311 -21.75 5.10 3.35
N ILE A 312 -21.82 4.85 4.66
CA ILE A 312 -22.99 5.23 5.47
C ILE A 312 -23.17 6.75 5.61
N GLU A 313 -22.08 7.52 5.59
CA GLU A 313 -22.16 8.98 5.80
C GLU A 313 -22.58 9.75 4.56
N GLN A 314 -22.21 9.28 3.36
CA GLN A 314 -22.50 9.95 2.10
C GLN A 314 -23.67 9.30 1.36
N ASN A 315 -23.78 7.97 1.40
CA ASN A 315 -24.76 7.21 0.59
C ASN A 315 -25.91 6.64 1.44
N GLY A 316 -26.05 7.09 2.69
CA GLY A 316 -27.17 6.71 3.57
C GLY A 316 -28.55 7.17 3.09
N SER A 317 -28.62 8.04 2.08
CA SER A 317 -29.84 8.49 1.38
C SER A 317 -29.83 8.20 -0.12
N LYS A 318 -28.93 7.34 -0.59
CA LYS A 318 -28.82 6.95 -2.01
C LYS A 318 -30.13 6.32 -2.52
N GLN A 319 -30.37 6.48 -3.82
CA GLN A 319 -31.43 5.78 -4.57
C GLN A 319 -30.78 4.86 -5.63
N PRO A 320 -31.42 3.73 -6.01
CA PRO A 320 -32.73 3.28 -5.55
C PRO A 320 -32.72 2.56 -4.20
N VAL A 321 -31.58 2.02 -3.77
CA VAL A 321 -31.36 1.51 -2.40
C VAL A 321 -30.36 2.40 -1.66
N ASN A 322 -30.69 2.76 -0.42
CA ASN A 322 -29.77 3.49 0.44
C ASN A 322 -28.84 2.54 1.20
N TYR A 323 -27.63 3.02 1.48
CA TYR A 323 -26.64 2.20 2.17
C TYR A 323 -26.97 2.02 3.66
N VAL A 324 -27.11 0.77 4.09
CA VAL A 324 -27.29 0.35 5.49
C VAL A 324 -26.23 -0.68 5.88
N LEU A 325 -25.91 -0.78 7.18
CA LEU A 325 -24.89 -1.70 7.68
C LEU A 325 -25.34 -3.16 7.52
N PRO A 326 -24.45 -4.10 7.14
CA PRO A 326 -24.76 -5.53 7.15
C PRO A 326 -25.15 -6.01 8.55
N PRO A 327 -26.15 -6.90 8.72
CA PRO A 327 -26.58 -7.41 10.01
C PRO A 327 -25.42 -7.90 10.90
N GLY A 328 -25.45 -7.56 12.19
CA GLY A 328 -24.41 -7.93 13.15
C GLY A 328 -23.12 -7.10 13.08
N ILE A 329 -23.01 -6.17 12.12
CA ILE A 329 -21.89 -5.22 12.01
C ILE A 329 -22.27 -3.90 12.69
N PHE A 330 -21.29 -3.31 13.38
CA PHE A 330 -21.44 -2.05 14.10
C PHE A 330 -20.30 -1.11 13.72
N ARG A 331 -20.59 0.20 13.66
CA ARG A 331 -19.57 1.22 13.41
C ARG A 331 -18.52 1.19 14.52
N GLN A 332 -17.25 1.21 14.12
CA GLN A 332 -16.15 1.28 15.07
C GLN A 332 -16.20 2.59 15.84
N GLN A 333 -16.02 2.51 17.15
CA GLN A 333 -15.99 3.68 18.02
C GLN A 333 -14.54 4.08 18.28
N ASN A 334 -14.18 5.29 17.87
CA ASN A 334 -12.90 5.88 18.23
C ASN A 334 -13.08 6.74 19.49
N PHE A 335 -12.40 6.36 20.56
CA PHE A 335 -12.39 7.09 21.82
C PHE A 335 -11.38 8.25 21.72
N SER A 336 -11.85 9.42 21.26
CA SER A 336 -11.10 10.67 21.40
C SER A 336 -11.23 11.22 22.82
N THR A 337 -10.32 12.10 23.23
CA THR A 337 -10.22 12.61 24.62
C THR A 337 -11.47 13.34 25.12
N THR A 338 -12.32 13.84 24.22
CA THR A 338 -13.51 14.64 24.54
C THR A 338 -14.83 14.11 23.97
N SER A 339 -14.80 13.15 23.05
CA SER A 339 -16.01 12.61 22.43
C SER A 339 -15.76 11.24 21.79
N ILE A 340 -16.80 10.42 21.74
CA ILE A 340 -16.80 9.17 20.97
C ILE A 340 -17.16 9.54 19.53
N ILE A 341 -16.25 9.25 18.60
CA ILE A 341 -16.47 9.46 17.17
C ILE A 341 -16.72 8.10 16.55
N LEU A 342 -17.84 7.95 15.84
CA LEU A 342 -18.10 6.76 15.05
C LEU A 342 -17.31 6.86 13.74
N GLN A 343 -16.52 5.84 13.43
CA GLN A 343 -15.82 5.81 12.14
C GLN A 343 -16.81 5.58 11.01
N ASN A 344 -16.46 6.10 9.83
CA ASN A 344 -17.21 5.85 8.61
C ASN A 344 -17.05 4.37 8.23
N GLU A 345 -18.15 3.75 7.83
CA GLU A 345 -18.19 2.36 7.40
C GLU A 345 -18.50 2.36 5.90
N GLN A 346 -17.78 1.52 5.14
CA GLN A 346 -17.77 1.57 3.68
C GLN A 346 -17.75 0.15 3.10
N SER A 347 -18.49 -0.04 2.00
CA SER A 347 -18.43 -1.23 1.14
C SER A 347 -17.78 -0.90 -0.19
N MET A 348 -17.18 -1.90 -0.82
CA MET A 348 -16.80 -1.81 -2.23
C MET A 348 -18.07 -1.89 -3.09
N SER A 349 -18.18 -1.08 -4.13
CA SER A 349 -19.31 -1.08 -5.06
C SER A 349 -18.84 -1.37 -6.48
N TYR A 350 -19.57 -2.23 -7.18
CA TYR A 350 -19.42 -2.48 -8.61
C TYR A 350 -20.63 -1.90 -9.32
N ASP A 351 -20.41 -0.92 -10.18
CA ASP A 351 -21.44 -0.42 -11.10
C ASP A 351 -21.20 -1.09 -12.45
N ILE A 352 -22.07 -2.03 -12.82
CA ILE A 352 -21.93 -2.87 -14.00
C ILE A 352 -23.12 -2.60 -14.91
N CYS A 353 -22.87 -2.31 -16.19
CA CYS A 353 -23.91 -2.30 -17.19
C CYS A 353 -23.44 -2.84 -18.53
N GLY A 354 -24.29 -3.66 -19.16
CA GLY A 354 -24.00 -4.32 -20.43
C GLY A 354 -23.23 -5.64 -20.27
N LEU A 355 -23.32 -6.33 -19.13
CA LEU A 355 -22.67 -7.61 -18.91
C LEU A 355 -23.36 -8.72 -19.72
N LYS A 356 -22.73 -9.20 -20.79
CA LYS A 356 -23.32 -10.15 -21.75
C LYS A 356 -23.44 -11.56 -21.17
N ASP A 357 -24.23 -12.41 -21.84
CA ASP A 357 -24.37 -13.85 -21.51
C ASP A 357 -23.01 -14.55 -21.50
N GLY A 358 -22.67 -15.21 -20.38
CA GLY A 358 -21.38 -15.87 -20.18
C GLY A 358 -20.18 -14.94 -19.91
N GLU A 359 -20.39 -13.62 -19.85
CA GLU A 359 -19.35 -12.65 -19.53
C GLU A 359 -19.17 -12.50 -18.01
N GLU A 360 -17.96 -12.17 -17.58
CA GLU A 360 -17.65 -11.92 -16.18
C GLU A 360 -16.79 -10.66 -16.00
N ALA A 361 -17.07 -9.91 -14.94
CA ALA A 361 -16.36 -8.69 -14.56
C ALA A 361 -15.84 -8.85 -13.13
N ALA A 362 -14.57 -8.50 -12.89
CA ALA A 362 -13.96 -8.70 -11.58
C ALA A 362 -12.99 -7.60 -11.20
N ALA A 363 -12.86 -7.37 -9.90
CA ALA A 363 -11.77 -6.61 -9.32
C ALA A 363 -10.90 -7.50 -8.44
N TYR A 364 -9.62 -7.18 -8.38
CA TYR A 364 -8.66 -7.93 -7.59
C TYR A 364 -7.84 -7.03 -6.67
N ARG A 365 -7.33 -7.67 -5.61
CA ARG A 365 -6.39 -7.08 -4.69
C ARG A 365 -5.27 -8.06 -4.40
N ASN A 366 -4.05 -7.54 -4.40
CA ASN A 366 -2.89 -8.28 -3.92
C ASN A 366 -2.87 -8.22 -2.39
N PHE A 367 -2.64 -9.36 -1.77
CA PHE A 367 -2.77 -9.57 -0.33
C PHE A 367 -1.77 -10.65 0.09
N ASP A 368 -1.28 -10.64 1.33
CA ASP A 368 -0.33 -11.66 1.78
C ASP A 368 -0.72 -12.16 3.17
N VAL A 369 -1.57 -13.18 3.20
CA VAL A 369 -2.05 -13.75 4.46
C VAL A 369 -2.05 -15.26 4.42
N ASN A 370 -1.75 -15.78 5.60
CA ASN A 370 -1.78 -17.18 5.93
C ASN A 370 -3.14 -17.53 6.52
N ALA A 371 -4.02 -18.09 5.69
CA ALA A 371 -5.40 -18.42 6.08
C ALA A 371 -5.51 -19.72 6.87
N ILE A 372 -4.48 -20.58 6.89
CA ILE A 372 -4.55 -21.93 7.49
C ILE A 372 -4.70 -21.95 9.03
N ALA A 373 -4.55 -20.80 9.69
CA ALA A 373 -4.87 -20.67 11.13
C ALA A 373 -6.35 -20.41 11.40
N TYR A 374 -7.12 -20.14 10.35
CA TYR A 374 -8.54 -19.85 10.39
C TYR A 374 -9.29 -20.97 9.67
N LYS A 375 -10.55 -21.17 10.05
CA LYS A 375 -11.41 -22.19 9.46
C LYS A 375 -12.22 -21.64 8.31
N LYS A 376 -12.59 -20.36 8.38
CA LYS A 376 -13.58 -19.76 7.50
C LYS A 376 -13.15 -18.39 6.99
N MET A 377 -13.64 -18.04 5.80
CA MET A 377 -13.66 -16.68 5.27
C MET A 377 -15.12 -16.27 5.10
N LYS A 378 -15.45 -15.05 5.54
CA LYS A 378 -16.79 -14.49 5.45
C LYS A 378 -16.78 -13.16 4.74
N LEU A 379 -17.86 -12.87 4.04
CA LEU A 379 -18.17 -11.57 3.42
C LEU A 379 -19.66 -11.48 3.13
N PHE A 380 -20.13 -10.27 2.83
CA PHE A 380 -21.51 -10.00 2.43
C PHE A 380 -21.56 -9.48 1.00
N PHE A 381 -22.55 -9.94 0.25
CA PHE A 381 -22.95 -9.33 -1.03
C PHE A 381 -24.31 -8.66 -0.91
N HIS A 382 -24.46 -7.59 -1.68
CA HIS A 382 -25.72 -6.97 -2.01
C HIS A 382 -25.77 -6.82 -3.53
N ALA A 383 -26.94 -7.01 -4.12
CA ALA A 383 -27.19 -6.77 -5.53
C ALA A 383 -28.47 -5.96 -5.69
N GLU A 384 -28.39 -4.87 -6.45
CA GLU A 384 -29.54 -4.07 -6.86
C GLU A 384 -29.54 -3.87 -8.38
N GLN A 385 -30.73 -3.66 -8.93
CA GLN A 385 -30.90 -3.35 -10.34
C GLN A 385 -30.39 -1.94 -10.65
N ALA A 386 -29.54 -1.81 -11.67
CA ALA A 386 -29.04 -0.52 -12.16
C ALA A 386 -29.94 0.01 -13.30
N GLY A 387 -30.87 0.91 -12.96
CA GLY A 387 -31.80 1.55 -13.91
C GLY A 387 -33.01 0.69 -14.29
N GLU A 388 -34.07 1.30 -14.84
CA GLU A 388 -35.34 0.61 -15.15
C GLU A 388 -35.30 -0.26 -16.43
N GLU A 389 -34.32 -0.04 -17.30
CA GLU A 389 -34.28 -0.63 -18.66
C GLU A 389 -33.89 -2.12 -18.67
N TYR A 390 -33.10 -2.57 -17.70
CA TYR A 390 -32.62 -3.94 -17.59
C TYR A 390 -33.12 -4.58 -16.29
N PRO A 391 -34.26 -5.28 -16.29
CA PRO A 391 -34.77 -5.96 -15.09
C PRO A 391 -33.78 -7.03 -14.64
N LEU A 392 -33.55 -7.08 -13.33
CA LEU A 392 -32.67 -8.05 -12.69
C LEU A 392 -33.48 -8.96 -11.77
N ASN A 393 -33.46 -10.27 -12.00
CA ASN A 393 -34.14 -11.25 -11.17
C ASN A 393 -33.15 -12.01 -10.27
N ASP A 394 -33.69 -12.67 -9.25
CA ASP A 394 -32.92 -13.54 -8.36
C ASP A 394 -32.24 -14.66 -9.14
N GLY A 395 -30.92 -14.80 -8.96
CA GLY A 395 -30.11 -15.82 -9.63
C GLY A 395 -29.62 -15.46 -11.03
N ASP A 396 -30.01 -14.31 -11.59
CA ASP A 396 -29.52 -13.85 -12.91
C ASP A 396 -28.01 -13.57 -12.89
N LEU A 397 -27.48 -13.10 -11.76
CA LEU A 397 -26.06 -12.83 -11.58
C LEU A 397 -25.46 -13.72 -10.49
N HIS A 398 -24.28 -14.25 -10.77
CA HIS A 398 -23.50 -15.02 -9.81
C HIS A 398 -22.30 -14.20 -9.35
N ALA A 399 -22.11 -14.04 -8.04
CA ALA A 399 -20.85 -13.56 -7.51
C ALA A 399 -19.86 -14.73 -7.42
N PHE A 400 -18.59 -14.45 -7.68
CA PHE A 400 -17.52 -15.41 -7.46
C PHE A 400 -16.34 -14.78 -6.72
N ILE A 401 -15.69 -15.59 -5.90
CA ILE A 401 -14.50 -15.20 -5.14
C ILE A 401 -13.39 -16.18 -5.48
N ARG A 402 -12.36 -15.70 -6.17
CA ARG A 402 -11.11 -16.41 -6.42
C ARG A 402 -10.07 -16.03 -5.39
N PHE A 403 -9.43 -17.03 -4.77
CA PHE A 403 -8.33 -16.82 -3.83
C PHE A 403 -7.28 -17.90 -3.98
N GLY A 404 -6.00 -17.50 -3.97
CA GLY A 404 -4.91 -18.43 -4.23
C GLY A 404 -3.56 -17.74 -4.41
N SER A 405 -2.66 -18.40 -5.14
CA SER A 405 -1.35 -17.84 -5.49
C SER A 405 -1.40 -16.96 -6.74
N ASP A 406 -2.34 -17.22 -7.65
CA ASP A 406 -2.57 -16.45 -8.88
C ASP A 406 -4.06 -16.48 -9.27
N PHE A 407 -4.41 -15.90 -10.44
CA PHE A 407 -5.80 -15.76 -10.92
C PHE A 407 -6.20 -16.78 -12.00
N GLU A 408 -5.24 -17.45 -12.63
CA GLU A 408 -5.45 -18.22 -13.86
C GLU A 408 -5.18 -19.72 -13.65
N ASP A 409 -4.10 -20.06 -12.95
CA ASP A 409 -3.56 -21.42 -12.92
C ASP A 409 -3.73 -22.08 -11.55
N ASN A 410 -3.71 -21.33 -10.45
CA ASN A 410 -3.67 -21.87 -9.08
C ASN A 410 -4.56 -21.06 -8.12
N TYR A 411 -5.85 -21.36 -8.14
CA TYR A 411 -6.84 -20.72 -7.27
C TYR A 411 -7.94 -21.69 -6.80
N TYR A 412 -8.52 -21.33 -5.66
CA TYR A 412 -9.84 -21.79 -5.24
C TYR A 412 -10.87 -20.73 -5.66
N GLU A 413 -12.02 -21.16 -6.17
CA GLU A 413 -13.15 -20.28 -6.51
C GLU A 413 -14.41 -20.72 -5.78
N TYR A 414 -15.11 -19.77 -5.16
CA TYR A 414 -16.43 -19.97 -4.58
C TYR A 414 -17.44 -19.12 -5.35
N GLU A 415 -18.49 -19.75 -5.86
CA GLU A 415 -19.52 -19.12 -6.68
C GLU A 415 -20.88 -19.21 -5.99
N ILE A 416 -21.61 -18.08 -5.98
CA ILE A 416 -22.92 -17.95 -5.33
C ILE A 416 -23.91 -17.19 -6.24
N PRO A 417 -25.12 -17.73 -6.47
CA PRO A 417 -26.18 -16.98 -7.16
C PRO A 417 -26.69 -15.84 -6.26
N LEU A 418 -26.76 -14.62 -6.78
CA LEU A 418 -27.15 -13.44 -6.02
C LEU A 418 -28.67 -13.26 -6.00
N LYS A 419 -29.18 -12.91 -4.82
CA LYS A 419 -30.54 -12.44 -4.60
C LYS A 419 -30.61 -10.93 -4.73
N VAL A 420 -31.60 -10.42 -5.46
CA VAL A 420 -31.76 -8.99 -5.76
C VAL A 420 -32.53 -8.30 -4.66
N THR A 421 -32.04 -7.14 -4.24
CA THR A 421 -32.72 -6.29 -3.26
C THR A 421 -33.79 -5.46 -3.95
N PRO A 422 -35.03 -5.44 -3.45
CA PRO A 422 -36.08 -4.56 -3.97
C PRO A 422 -35.69 -3.09 -3.81
N TRP A 423 -36.12 -2.22 -4.73
CA TRP A 423 -35.95 -0.79 -4.57
C TRP A 423 -36.72 -0.25 -3.36
N GLY A 424 -36.12 0.68 -2.63
CA GLY A 424 -36.72 1.23 -1.42
C GLY A 424 -35.76 1.98 -0.52
N GLN A 425 -36.31 2.59 0.52
CA GLN A 425 -35.54 3.18 1.60
C GLN A 425 -35.63 2.29 2.83
N TYR A 426 -34.48 1.92 3.36
CA TYR A 426 -34.29 0.96 4.42
C TYR A 426 -33.75 1.65 5.67
N ASN A 427 -34.29 1.28 6.83
CA ASN A 427 -33.88 1.86 8.09
C ASN A 427 -32.69 1.08 8.69
N ASN A 428 -31.58 1.77 8.92
CA ASN A 428 -30.38 1.19 9.53
C ASN A 428 -30.58 0.73 10.99
N ASP A 429 -31.59 1.24 11.69
CA ASP A 429 -31.92 0.81 13.06
C ASP A 429 -32.83 -0.43 13.10
N ASN A 430 -33.39 -0.86 11.97
CA ASN A 430 -34.22 -2.05 11.86
C ASN A 430 -33.42 -3.22 11.28
N GLU A 431 -33.36 -4.34 11.99
CA GLU A 431 -32.64 -5.53 11.53
C GLU A 431 -33.31 -6.21 10.33
N ASP A 432 -34.65 -6.17 10.24
CA ASP A 432 -35.39 -6.75 9.12
C ASP A 432 -35.09 -6.00 7.82
N ASP A 433 -35.05 -4.66 7.87
CA ASP A 433 -34.68 -3.81 6.73
C ASP A 433 -33.23 -4.06 6.29
N ARG A 434 -32.30 -4.21 7.26
CA ARG A 434 -30.91 -4.56 6.97
C ARG A 434 -30.79 -5.93 6.32
N ARG A 435 -31.64 -6.90 6.68
CA ARG A 435 -31.70 -8.23 6.06
C ARG A 435 -32.33 -8.23 4.67
N LEU A 436 -33.12 -7.21 4.32
CA LEU A 436 -33.59 -7.01 2.95
C LEU A 436 -32.45 -6.51 2.05
N VAL A 437 -31.64 -5.57 2.52
CA VAL A 437 -30.46 -5.07 1.79
C VAL A 437 -29.31 -6.09 1.77
N TRP A 438 -29.11 -6.82 2.85
CA TRP A 438 -28.10 -7.88 2.96
C TRP A 438 -28.78 -9.23 3.24
N PRO A 439 -29.35 -9.89 2.21
CA PRO A 439 -29.99 -11.19 2.36
C PRO A 439 -29.04 -12.25 2.92
N SER A 440 -29.58 -13.18 3.71
CA SER A 440 -28.82 -14.35 4.18
C SER A 440 -28.29 -15.22 3.05
N GLU A 441 -28.99 -15.24 1.92
CA GLU A 441 -28.63 -15.96 0.70
C GLU A 441 -27.40 -15.36 0.02
N ASN A 442 -27.11 -14.08 0.27
CA ASN A 442 -25.93 -13.38 -0.23
C ASN A 442 -24.81 -13.30 0.83
N GLU A 443 -25.00 -13.90 2.01
CA GLU A 443 -23.97 -14.00 3.04
C GLU A 443 -23.07 -15.19 2.72
N VAL A 444 -21.80 -14.91 2.42
CA VAL A 444 -20.84 -15.96 2.04
C VAL A 444 -20.08 -16.45 3.25
N GLU A 445 -20.11 -17.76 3.46
CA GLU A 445 -19.29 -18.47 4.43
C GLU A 445 -18.48 -19.56 3.73
N ILE A 446 -17.22 -19.25 3.37
CA ILE A 446 -16.29 -20.19 2.77
C ILE A 446 -15.61 -21.00 3.87
N ILE A 447 -15.81 -22.31 3.88
CA ILE A 447 -15.14 -23.24 4.79
C ILE A 447 -13.91 -23.83 4.09
N PHE A 448 -12.72 -23.50 4.57
CA PHE A 448 -11.47 -23.88 3.90
C PHE A 448 -11.23 -25.39 3.84
N GLU A 449 -11.68 -26.14 4.84
CA GLU A 449 -11.54 -27.60 4.89
C GLU A 449 -12.25 -28.28 3.71
N GLU A 450 -13.40 -27.75 3.27
CA GLU A 450 -14.15 -28.32 2.15
C GLU A 450 -13.39 -28.16 0.82
N PHE A 451 -12.72 -27.03 0.63
CA PHE A 451 -11.84 -26.82 -0.53
C PHE A 451 -10.63 -27.76 -0.54
N VAL A 452 -10.02 -28.00 0.64
CA VAL A 452 -8.92 -28.96 0.78
C VAL A 452 -9.41 -30.39 0.49
N ASN A 453 -10.62 -30.74 0.93
CA ASN A 453 -11.23 -32.03 0.63
C ASN A 453 -11.53 -32.18 -0.87
N LEU A 454 -12.06 -31.15 -1.52
CA LEU A 454 -12.32 -31.12 -2.96
C LEU A 454 -11.03 -31.32 -3.77
N LYS A 455 -9.96 -30.62 -3.39
CA LYS A 455 -8.62 -30.78 -3.96
C LYS A 455 -8.10 -32.21 -3.81
N LYS A 456 -8.28 -32.83 -2.63
CA LYS A 456 -7.88 -34.22 -2.38
C LYS A 456 -8.67 -35.20 -3.26
N GLN A 457 -9.98 -35.00 -3.39
CA GLN A 457 -10.84 -35.82 -4.24
C GLN A 457 -10.38 -35.77 -5.70
N ARG A 458 -10.23 -34.55 -6.25
CA ARG A 458 -9.70 -34.36 -7.60
C ARG A 458 -8.37 -35.09 -7.80
N ASN A 459 -7.43 -34.91 -6.86
CA ASN A 459 -6.12 -35.54 -6.97
C ASN A 459 -6.25 -37.08 -7.03
N MET A 460 -7.09 -37.69 -6.18
CA MET A 460 -7.33 -39.14 -6.17
C MET A 460 -7.94 -39.63 -7.49
N GLU A 461 -8.91 -38.92 -8.05
CA GLU A 461 -9.53 -39.26 -9.33
C GLU A 461 -8.52 -39.19 -10.49
N THR A 462 -7.72 -38.11 -10.54
CA THR A 462 -6.66 -37.97 -11.54
C THR A 462 -5.61 -39.10 -11.45
N TYR A 463 -5.25 -39.53 -10.24
CA TYR A 463 -4.33 -40.67 -10.05
C TYR A 463 -4.95 -42.01 -10.48
N ALA A 464 -6.23 -42.22 -10.20
CA ALA A 464 -6.95 -43.44 -10.57
C ALA A 464 -7.08 -43.61 -12.10
N GLU A 465 -7.17 -42.50 -12.83
CA GLU A 465 -7.20 -42.49 -14.30
C GLU A 465 -5.81 -42.67 -14.95
N GLY A 466 -4.75 -42.85 -14.16
CA GLY A 466 -3.38 -43.01 -14.65
C GLY A 466 -2.71 -41.68 -15.05
N GLY A 467 -3.28 -40.54 -14.62
CA GLY A 467 -2.71 -39.21 -14.83
C GLY A 467 -1.41 -39.01 -14.06
N VAL A 468 -0.39 -38.46 -14.72
CA VAL A 468 0.84 -37.97 -14.08
C VAL A 468 0.57 -36.57 -13.52
N LEU A 469 1.19 -36.21 -12.39
CA LEU A 469 1.18 -34.89 -11.71
C LEU A 469 1.48 -33.64 -12.58
N PHE A 470 1.73 -33.81 -13.87
CA PHE A 470 2.05 -32.77 -14.85
C PHE A 470 1.06 -32.73 -16.02
N SER A 471 -0.11 -33.36 -15.91
CA SER A 471 -1.13 -33.31 -16.96
C SER A 471 -1.86 -31.97 -16.97
N ASN A 472 -2.27 -31.52 -18.17
CA ASN A 472 -3.16 -30.38 -18.39
C ASN A 472 -4.50 -30.46 -17.60
N THR A 473 -4.80 -31.62 -17.00
CA THR A 473 -5.98 -31.89 -16.18
C THR A 473 -6.02 -31.06 -14.89
N PHE A 474 -4.87 -30.68 -14.32
CA PHE A 474 -4.85 -29.88 -13.09
C PHE A 474 -5.27 -28.42 -13.33
N VAL A 475 -5.11 -27.91 -14.56
CA VAL A 475 -5.49 -26.53 -14.94
C VAL A 475 -6.98 -26.45 -15.35
N GLN A 476 -7.69 -27.59 -15.40
CA GLN A 476 -9.13 -27.61 -15.62
C GLN A 476 -9.89 -27.33 -14.33
N ARG A 477 -11.03 -26.64 -14.46
CA ARG A 477 -11.97 -26.39 -13.35
C ARG A 477 -12.54 -27.72 -12.86
N TYR A 478 -12.23 -28.09 -11.62
CA TYR A 478 -12.87 -29.20 -10.94
C TYR A 478 -13.88 -28.62 -9.94
N SER A 479 -15.17 -28.83 -10.20
CA SER A 479 -16.27 -28.23 -9.45
C SER A 479 -17.08 -29.25 -8.66
N ALA A 480 -17.61 -28.82 -7.52
CA ALA A 480 -18.60 -29.56 -6.74
C ALA A 480 -19.53 -28.57 -6.00
N PRO A 481 -20.78 -28.96 -5.69
CA PRO A 481 -21.63 -28.14 -4.84
C PRO A 481 -21.06 -28.06 -3.42
N ASP A 482 -21.25 -26.93 -2.75
CA ASP A 482 -20.91 -26.78 -1.33
C ASP A 482 -21.78 -27.73 -0.48
N PRO A 483 -21.18 -28.63 0.32
CA PRO A 483 -21.92 -29.56 1.17
C PRO A 483 -22.89 -28.89 2.16
N ASN A 484 -22.60 -27.65 2.56
CA ASN A 484 -23.42 -26.89 3.52
C ASN A 484 -24.50 -26.07 2.82
N ASN A 485 -24.24 -25.62 1.59
CA ASN A 485 -25.13 -24.80 0.77
C ASN A 485 -25.14 -25.30 -0.68
N PRO A 486 -25.96 -26.30 -1.04
CA PRO A 486 -25.88 -26.95 -2.36
C PRO A 486 -26.18 -26.05 -3.57
N GLN A 487 -26.68 -24.84 -3.36
CA GLN A 487 -26.87 -23.82 -4.41
C GLN A 487 -25.55 -23.14 -4.81
N ASN A 488 -24.53 -23.22 -3.94
CA ASN A 488 -23.24 -22.60 -4.14
C ASN A 488 -22.27 -23.62 -4.71
N THR A 489 -21.33 -23.16 -5.53
CA THR A 489 -20.37 -24.04 -6.21
C THR A 489 -18.96 -23.75 -5.74
N MET A 490 -18.24 -24.80 -5.39
CA MET A 490 -16.81 -24.76 -5.06
C MET A 490 -16.02 -25.28 -6.26
N ILE A 491 -14.94 -24.58 -6.60
CA ILE A 491 -14.09 -24.90 -7.75
C ILE A 491 -12.63 -24.88 -7.32
N VAL A 492 -11.83 -25.83 -7.81
CA VAL A 492 -10.38 -25.87 -7.63
C VAL A 492 -9.66 -25.96 -8.97
N VAL A 493 -8.68 -25.08 -9.18
CA VAL A 493 -7.82 -25.04 -10.37
C VAL A 493 -6.36 -25.03 -9.92
N GLY A 494 -5.56 -25.92 -10.49
CA GLY A 494 -4.13 -26.10 -10.22
C GLY A 494 -3.81 -26.66 -8.84
N ASN A 495 -2.77 -26.13 -8.21
CA ASN A 495 -2.37 -26.50 -6.86
C ASN A 495 -2.35 -25.26 -5.94
N PRO A 496 -3.52 -24.65 -5.67
CA PRO A 496 -3.62 -23.48 -4.81
C PRO A 496 -3.23 -23.82 -3.38
N ASN A 497 -2.91 -22.81 -2.58
CA ASN A 497 -2.40 -22.96 -1.22
C ASN A 497 -2.99 -21.91 -0.28
N LEU A 498 -3.45 -22.32 0.90
CA LEU A 498 -4.01 -21.46 1.94
C LEU A 498 -2.94 -20.82 2.85
N THR A 499 -1.71 -21.33 2.85
CA THR A 499 -0.61 -20.80 3.67
C THR A 499 -0.09 -19.46 3.15
N GLN A 500 -0.20 -19.22 1.85
CA GLN A 500 0.22 -17.98 1.19
C GLN A 500 -0.83 -17.57 0.17
N LEU A 501 -1.94 -17.00 0.63
CA LEU A 501 -2.89 -16.33 -0.26
C LEU A 501 -2.23 -15.03 -0.73
N LYS A 502 -1.88 -14.98 -2.02
CA LYS A 502 -1.21 -13.83 -2.66
C LYS A 502 -2.20 -12.88 -3.31
N VAL A 503 -3.33 -13.41 -3.73
CA VAL A 503 -4.34 -12.66 -4.45
C VAL A 503 -5.73 -13.06 -4.01
N ILE A 504 -6.62 -12.07 -4.02
CA ILE A 504 -8.06 -12.29 -3.96
C ILE A 504 -8.69 -11.49 -5.11
N MET A 505 -9.59 -12.14 -5.83
CA MET A 505 -10.39 -11.55 -6.89
C MET A 505 -11.84 -11.81 -6.56
N ILE A 506 -12.64 -10.76 -6.62
CA ILE A 506 -14.08 -10.83 -6.42
C ILE A 506 -14.70 -10.32 -7.70
N GLY A 507 -15.64 -11.07 -8.25
CA GLY A 507 -16.27 -10.73 -9.50
C GLY A 507 -17.71 -11.15 -9.55
N VAL A 508 -18.33 -10.77 -10.65
CA VAL A 508 -19.73 -11.00 -10.97
C VAL A 508 -19.76 -11.58 -12.37
N ARG A 509 -20.56 -12.61 -12.52
CA ARG A 509 -20.72 -13.43 -13.71
C ARG A 509 -22.18 -13.41 -14.10
N ASN A 510 -22.43 -13.16 -15.37
CA ASN A 510 -23.69 -13.54 -15.98
C ASN A 510 -23.51 -14.98 -16.47
N PRO A 511 -24.20 -15.99 -15.91
CA PRO A 511 -24.15 -17.35 -16.42
C PRO A 511 -24.41 -17.38 -17.93
N SER A 512 -24.00 -18.46 -18.60
CA SER A 512 -24.33 -18.60 -20.03
C SER A 512 -25.53 -19.51 -20.19
N LYS A 513 -26.48 -19.07 -21.01
CA LYS A 513 -27.62 -19.88 -21.45
C LYS A 513 -27.20 -21.19 -22.12
N ALA A 514 -26.01 -21.25 -22.73
CA ALA A 514 -25.49 -22.48 -23.30
C ALA A 514 -25.20 -23.56 -22.24
N THR A 515 -24.78 -23.15 -21.04
CA THR A 515 -24.46 -24.03 -19.92
C THR A 515 -25.59 -24.14 -18.89
N ASN A 516 -26.52 -23.19 -18.85
CA ASN A 516 -27.68 -23.15 -17.95
C ASN A 516 -29.02 -22.81 -18.67
N PRO A 517 -29.46 -23.61 -19.65
CA PRO A 517 -30.54 -23.23 -20.56
C PRO A 517 -31.95 -23.10 -19.93
N GLU A 518 -32.18 -23.65 -18.73
CA GLU A 518 -33.51 -23.63 -18.09
C GLU A 518 -33.74 -22.41 -17.17
N ASN A 519 -32.67 -21.75 -16.70
CA ASN A 519 -32.77 -20.67 -15.71
C ASN A 519 -32.20 -19.33 -16.21
N ASP A 520 -31.75 -19.26 -17.47
CA ASP A 520 -31.06 -18.10 -18.03
C ASP A 520 -31.83 -17.52 -19.22
N ASP A 521 -32.06 -16.20 -19.18
CA ASP A 521 -32.74 -15.48 -20.26
C ASP A 521 -31.81 -15.17 -21.45
N GLY A 522 -30.48 -15.20 -21.24
CA GLY A 522 -29.45 -14.86 -22.22
C GLY A 522 -29.40 -13.38 -22.57
N GLN A 523 -29.88 -12.51 -21.69
CA GLN A 523 -29.89 -11.06 -21.89
C GLN A 523 -28.72 -10.39 -21.14
N PRO A 524 -28.21 -9.25 -21.65
CA PRO A 524 -27.24 -8.46 -20.90
C PRO A 524 -27.86 -7.90 -19.61
N LYS A 525 -27.06 -7.80 -18.56
CA LYS A 525 -27.49 -7.33 -17.23
C LYS A 525 -26.82 -6.02 -16.83
N CYS A 526 -27.55 -5.19 -16.09
CA CYS A 526 -27.02 -4.01 -15.42
C CYS A 526 -27.38 -4.06 -13.93
N ALA A 527 -26.37 -3.96 -13.06
CA ALA A 527 -26.52 -4.12 -11.62
C ALA A 527 -25.50 -3.29 -10.86
N GLU A 528 -25.89 -2.82 -9.68
CA GLU A 528 -24.95 -2.31 -8.68
C GLU A 528 -24.78 -3.36 -7.58
N ILE A 529 -23.53 -3.76 -7.32
CA ILE A 529 -23.21 -4.84 -6.39
C ILE A 529 -22.31 -4.32 -5.30
N TRP A 530 -22.69 -4.51 -4.03
CA TRP A 530 -21.87 -4.10 -2.90
C TRP A 530 -21.25 -5.30 -2.20
N ILE A 531 -20.00 -5.13 -1.79
CA ILE A 531 -19.20 -6.17 -1.16
C ILE A 531 -18.66 -5.60 0.14
N ASN A 532 -18.96 -6.29 1.24
CA ASN A 532 -18.61 -5.82 2.57
C ASN A 532 -18.00 -6.90 3.46
N GLU A 533 -17.24 -6.45 4.47
CA GLU A 533 -16.80 -7.23 5.62
C GLU A 533 -16.09 -8.53 5.25
N LEU A 534 -15.12 -8.44 4.32
CA LEU A 534 -14.20 -9.53 4.02
C LEU A 534 -13.30 -9.81 5.23
N ARG A 535 -13.53 -10.94 5.89
CA ARG A 535 -12.81 -11.33 7.11
C ARG A 535 -12.54 -12.81 7.20
N LEU A 536 -11.47 -13.15 7.91
CA LEU A 536 -11.20 -14.51 8.36
C LEU A 536 -11.84 -14.73 9.73
N ALA A 537 -12.51 -15.86 9.90
CA ALA A 537 -13.26 -16.22 11.09
C ALA A 537 -12.86 -17.61 11.60
N ASP A 538 -13.09 -17.82 12.90
CA ASP A 538 -12.85 -19.05 13.65
C ASP A 538 -11.42 -19.56 13.59
N PHE A 539 -10.68 -19.46 14.69
CA PHE A 539 -9.31 -19.99 14.75
C PHE A 539 -9.31 -21.53 14.84
N GLU A 540 -8.22 -22.14 14.35
CA GLU A 540 -7.89 -23.53 14.67
C GLU A 540 -7.44 -23.66 16.15
N GLU A 541 -8.34 -24.14 17.01
CA GLU A 541 -8.13 -24.24 18.47
C GLU A 541 -7.41 -25.52 18.93
N LYS A 542 -6.72 -26.23 18.02
CA LYS A 542 -6.00 -27.46 18.38
C LYS A 542 -4.76 -27.14 19.22
N GLY A 543 -4.76 -27.57 20.48
CA GLY A 543 -3.62 -27.43 21.37
C GLY A 543 -2.47 -28.39 21.04
N GLY A 544 -1.25 -27.99 21.38
CA GLY A 544 -0.06 -28.85 21.35
C GLY A 544 0.48 -29.12 22.75
N TRP A 545 1.37 -30.10 22.86
CA TRP A 545 2.10 -30.38 24.09
C TRP A 545 3.61 -30.40 23.84
N GLY A 546 4.35 -30.12 24.91
CA GLY A 546 5.80 -30.18 24.93
C GLY A 546 6.27 -30.96 26.14
N ALA A 547 7.24 -31.84 25.96
CA ALA A 547 7.90 -32.55 27.04
C ALA A 547 9.41 -32.37 26.92
N ILE A 548 10.07 -32.12 28.05
CA ILE A 548 11.53 -32.03 28.14
C ILE A 548 11.97 -32.95 29.29
N GLY A 549 12.88 -33.85 28.99
CA GLY A 549 13.54 -34.71 29.96
C GLY A 549 15.05 -34.44 29.94
N GLN A 550 15.66 -34.34 31.11
CA GLN A 550 17.11 -34.21 31.22
C GLN A 550 17.63 -35.10 32.36
N ALA A 551 18.77 -35.74 32.13
CA ALA A 551 19.46 -36.58 33.10
C ALA A 551 20.95 -36.24 33.08
N ASN A 552 21.50 -35.93 34.25
CA ASN A 552 22.92 -35.62 34.41
C ASN A 552 23.55 -36.63 35.37
N LEU A 553 24.56 -37.35 34.90
CA LEU A 553 25.29 -38.37 35.65
C LEU A 553 26.74 -37.93 35.81
N LYS A 554 27.16 -37.69 37.05
CA LYS A 554 28.54 -37.34 37.40
C LYS A 554 29.24 -38.51 38.07
N LEU A 555 30.27 -39.05 37.41
CA LEU A 555 31.13 -40.11 37.92
C LEU A 555 32.38 -39.50 38.56
N ALA A 556 32.23 -39.00 39.79
CA ALA A 556 33.28 -38.33 40.56
C ALA A 556 34.03 -37.25 39.74
N ASP A 557 35.35 -37.41 39.60
CA ASP A 557 36.24 -36.55 38.79
C ASP A 557 36.52 -37.12 37.39
N PHE A 558 35.97 -38.30 37.06
CA PHE A 558 36.32 -39.03 35.84
C PHE A 558 35.44 -38.65 34.66
N ALA A 559 34.13 -38.62 34.83
CA ALA A 559 33.21 -38.35 33.72
C ALA A 559 31.96 -37.59 34.15
N ASN A 560 31.42 -36.80 33.22
CA ASN A 560 30.12 -36.17 33.32
C ASN A 560 29.34 -36.47 32.04
N ILE A 561 28.18 -37.11 32.18
CA ILE A 561 27.30 -37.49 31.08
C ILE A 561 26.00 -36.71 31.26
N SER A 562 25.62 -35.94 30.25
CA SER A 562 24.38 -35.17 30.20
C SER A 562 23.55 -35.68 29.04
N LEU A 563 22.33 -36.11 29.33
CA LEU A 563 21.34 -36.56 28.37
C LEU A 563 20.19 -35.57 28.42
N ALA A 564 19.78 -35.03 27.29
CA ALA A 564 18.58 -34.23 27.16
C ALA A 564 17.74 -34.74 25.99
N GLY A 565 16.44 -34.81 26.20
CA GLY A 565 15.46 -35.16 25.18
C GLY A 565 14.32 -34.17 25.24
N SER A 566 13.84 -33.71 24.10
CA SER A 566 12.64 -32.90 24.03
C SER A 566 11.77 -33.28 22.86
N MET A 567 10.47 -33.14 23.04
CA MET A 567 9.47 -33.31 21.99
C MET A 567 8.43 -32.20 22.12
N LYS A 568 8.14 -31.53 21.01
CA LYS A 568 7.09 -30.51 20.90
C LYS A 568 6.20 -30.86 19.72
N THR A 569 4.89 -30.74 19.88
CA THR A 569 3.93 -30.99 18.79
C THR A 569 3.36 -29.68 18.22
N PRO A 570 2.74 -29.71 17.03
CA PRO A 570 2.04 -28.56 16.49
C PRO A 570 1.01 -28.00 17.49
N GLY A 571 0.85 -26.68 17.50
CA GLY A 571 0.01 -25.93 18.44
C GLY A 571 0.69 -25.59 19.77
N PHE A 572 1.88 -26.14 20.07
CA PHE A 572 2.64 -25.78 21.27
C PHE A 572 3.31 -24.41 21.09
N GLY A 573 3.24 -23.57 22.12
CA GLY A 573 3.78 -22.22 22.11
C GLY A 573 3.74 -21.59 23.50
N SER A 574 4.29 -20.39 23.64
CA SER A 574 4.15 -19.58 24.86
C SER A 574 2.81 -18.83 24.88
N ILE A 575 2.45 -18.25 26.03
CA ILE A 575 1.11 -17.65 26.24
C ILE A 575 0.96 -16.37 25.40
N GLU A 576 2.04 -15.62 25.25
CA GLU A 576 2.12 -14.38 24.48
C GLU A 576 2.16 -14.59 22.95
N GLN A 577 2.40 -15.81 22.47
CA GLN A 577 2.47 -16.11 21.05
C GLN A 577 1.08 -16.04 20.39
N LYS A 578 1.01 -15.29 19.29
CA LYS A 578 -0.20 -15.23 18.45
C LYS A 578 -0.45 -16.58 17.81
N VAL A 579 -1.69 -16.84 17.39
CA VAL A 579 -2.10 -18.12 16.78
C VAL A 579 -1.23 -18.49 15.57
N LEU A 580 -0.87 -17.51 14.74
CA LEU A 580 -0.02 -17.70 13.56
C LEU A 580 1.47 -17.98 13.90
N GLU A 581 1.93 -17.67 15.11
CA GLU A 581 3.32 -17.83 15.55
C GLU A 581 3.58 -19.18 16.25
N ARG A 582 2.52 -19.96 16.51
CA ARG A 582 2.63 -21.26 17.17
C ARG A 582 3.30 -22.29 16.26
N LEU A 583 3.94 -23.28 16.88
CA LEU A 583 4.60 -24.36 16.15
C LEU A 583 3.63 -25.10 15.22
N ARG A 584 4.05 -25.35 13.98
CA ARG A 584 3.33 -26.17 12.98
C ARG A 584 4.10 -27.43 12.59
N GLU A 585 5.10 -27.78 13.39
CA GLU A 585 5.94 -28.93 13.16
C GLU A 585 6.09 -29.71 14.47
N THR A 586 6.26 -31.02 14.35
CA THR A 586 6.66 -31.86 15.47
C THR A 586 8.18 -31.88 15.53
N ILE A 587 8.74 -31.23 16.55
CA ILE A 587 10.19 -31.17 16.76
C ILE A 587 10.57 -32.20 17.83
N GLN A 588 11.51 -33.08 17.48
CA GLN A 588 12.09 -34.08 18.37
C GLN A 588 13.59 -33.86 18.43
N THR A 589 14.12 -33.63 19.63
CA THR A 589 15.55 -33.38 19.84
C THR A 589 16.09 -34.36 20.87
N VAL A 590 17.23 -34.97 20.55
CA VAL A 590 18.00 -35.84 21.45
C VAL A 590 19.43 -35.34 21.49
N ASP A 591 19.90 -34.98 22.67
CA ASP A 591 21.25 -34.49 22.92
C ASP A 591 21.95 -35.36 23.97
N ILE A 592 23.16 -35.80 23.66
CA ILE A 592 24.02 -36.61 24.50
C ILE A 592 25.38 -35.93 24.55
N ASN A 593 25.74 -35.40 25.70
CA ASN A 593 27.02 -34.72 25.92
C ASN A 593 27.81 -35.48 26.99
N THR A 594 28.99 -35.97 26.64
CA THR A 594 29.85 -36.76 27.51
C THR A 594 31.22 -36.12 27.60
N THR A 595 31.59 -35.67 28.80
CA THR A 595 32.94 -35.16 29.09
C THR A 595 33.67 -36.17 29.96
N VAL A 596 34.80 -36.69 29.48
CA VAL A 596 35.63 -37.68 30.18
C VAL A 596 37.03 -37.13 30.39
N GLN A 597 37.54 -37.20 31.61
CA GLN A 597 38.92 -36.91 31.96
C GLN A 597 39.75 -38.19 31.85
N LEU A 598 40.16 -38.55 30.64
CA LEU A 598 40.98 -39.73 30.37
C LEU A 598 42.33 -39.72 31.12
N GLY A 599 42.82 -38.53 31.49
CA GLY A 599 44.04 -38.38 32.31
C GLY A 599 43.95 -39.04 33.69
N LYS A 600 42.75 -39.29 34.22
CA LYS A 600 42.53 -39.98 35.51
C LYS A 600 42.72 -41.51 35.42
N LEU A 601 42.80 -42.08 34.20
CA LEU A 601 43.16 -43.49 33.99
C LEU A 601 44.67 -43.72 34.04
N LEU A 602 45.45 -42.65 33.93
CA LEU A 602 46.91 -42.69 34.04
C LEU A 602 47.33 -42.57 35.51
N PRO A 603 48.48 -43.14 35.90
CA PRO A 603 48.99 -42.98 37.26
C PRO A 603 49.16 -41.51 37.67
N ASP A 604 48.87 -41.18 38.93
CA ASP A 604 48.85 -39.80 39.45
C ASP A 604 50.17 -39.03 39.29
N ASN A 605 51.29 -39.74 39.11
CA ASN A 605 52.61 -39.18 38.86
C ASN A 605 52.81 -38.71 37.41
N ALA A 606 52.01 -39.20 36.45
CA ALA A 606 52.09 -38.82 35.05
C ALA A 606 51.61 -37.38 34.83
N LYS A 607 50.70 -36.89 35.70
CA LYS A 607 50.16 -35.52 35.70
C LYS A 607 49.66 -35.07 34.32
N VAL A 608 49.01 -35.94 33.57
CA VAL A 608 48.49 -35.62 32.24
C VAL A 608 47.04 -35.15 32.35
N ARG A 609 46.74 -33.97 31.80
CA ARG A 609 45.39 -33.47 31.63
C ARG A 609 44.93 -33.80 30.21
N LEU A 610 44.07 -34.79 30.08
CA LEU A 610 43.49 -35.24 28.82
C LEU A 610 41.94 -35.22 28.94
N PRO A 611 41.30 -34.06 28.75
CA PRO A 611 39.85 -33.96 28.69
C PRO A 611 39.39 -34.32 27.28
N MET A 612 38.43 -35.21 27.19
CA MET A 612 37.75 -35.61 25.97
C MET A 612 36.28 -35.23 26.09
N PHE A 613 35.73 -34.58 25.08
CA PHE A 613 34.32 -34.29 24.94
C PHE A 613 33.78 -35.05 23.74
N VAL A 614 32.69 -35.79 23.94
CA VAL A 614 31.93 -36.49 22.90
C VAL A 614 30.50 -35.96 22.96
N GLY A 615 30.04 -35.36 21.87
CA GLY A 615 28.68 -34.86 21.74
C GLY A 615 27.96 -35.55 20.58
N TYR A 616 26.74 -35.99 20.81
CA TYR A 616 25.81 -36.45 19.78
C TYR A 616 24.51 -35.67 19.93
N SER A 617 24.02 -35.10 18.83
CA SER A 617 22.76 -34.36 18.78
C SER A 617 22.00 -34.80 17.54
N ASN A 618 20.72 -35.11 17.67
CA ASN A 618 19.83 -35.40 16.56
C ASN A 618 18.54 -34.60 16.73
N ASN A 619 18.26 -33.75 15.74
CA ASN A 619 17.06 -32.93 15.70
C ASN A 619 16.25 -33.30 14.45
N VAL A 620 15.03 -33.78 14.66
CA VAL A 620 14.09 -34.18 13.61
C VAL A 620 12.87 -33.29 13.70
N SER A 621 12.57 -32.55 12.64
CA SER A 621 11.32 -31.80 12.47
C SER A 621 10.43 -32.50 11.43
N THR A 622 9.21 -32.83 11.84
CA THR A 622 8.17 -33.36 10.93
C THR A 622 7.08 -32.32 10.76
N PRO A 623 6.81 -31.83 9.54
CA PRO A 623 5.81 -30.80 9.32
C PRO A 623 4.38 -31.35 9.56
N GLN A 624 3.47 -30.48 10.00
CA GLN A 624 2.05 -30.82 10.16
C GLN A 624 1.33 -30.94 8.81
N TYR A 625 1.68 -30.04 7.89
CA TYR A 625 1.18 -29.98 6.52
C TYR A 625 2.22 -30.53 5.55
N ASP A 626 1.79 -30.98 4.38
CA ASP A 626 2.71 -31.46 3.37
C ASP A 626 3.62 -30.31 2.88
N PRO A 627 4.95 -30.51 2.80
CA PRO A 627 5.87 -29.42 2.44
C PRO A 627 5.68 -28.93 0.98
N VAL A 628 5.09 -29.74 0.11
CA VAL A 628 4.77 -29.39 -1.28
C VAL A 628 3.33 -28.86 -1.37
N GLN A 629 2.37 -29.53 -0.75
CA GLN A 629 0.96 -29.11 -0.66
C GLN A 629 0.67 -28.55 0.74
N GLN A 630 1.11 -27.31 0.97
CA GLN A 630 1.16 -26.68 2.30
C GLN A 630 -0.20 -26.42 2.97
N ASP A 631 -1.31 -26.79 2.35
CA ASP A 631 -2.67 -26.74 2.87
C ASP A 631 -3.26 -28.12 3.19
N VAL A 632 -2.62 -29.22 2.75
CA VAL A 632 -3.04 -30.59 3.04
C VAL A 632 -2.28 -31.12 4.24
N LEU A 633 -2.98 -31.77 5.18
CA LEU A 633 -2.32 -32.41 6.32
C LEU A 633 -1.37 -33.51 5.85
N PHE A 634 -0.15 -33.52 6.38
CA PHE A 634 0.88 -34.47 5.97
C PHE A 634 0.47 -35.92 6.22
N LYS A 635 -0.27 -36.16 7.31
CA LYS A 635 -0.82 -37.49 7.62
C LYS A 635 -1.79 -37.97 6.54
N ASP A 636 -2.64 -37.09 6.03
CA ASP A 636 -3.63 -37.42 5.02
C ASP A 636 -2.96 -37.70 3.68
N HIS A 637 -1.98 -36.88 3.30
CA HIS A 637 -1.18 -37.14 2.10
C HIS A 637 -0.46 -38.50 2.18
N LEU A 638 0.07 -38.90 3.35
CA LEU A 638 0.64 -40.24 3.50
C LEU A 638 -0.38 -41.36 3.32
N THR A 639 -1.68 -41.14 3.55
CA THR A 639 -2.72 -42.17 3.34
C THR A 639 -3.05 -42.42 1.88
N SER A 640 -2.72 -41.50 0.96
CA SER A 640 -2.97 -41.70 -0.47
C SER A 640 -2.00 -42.67 -1.14
N PHE A 641 -0.90 -43.05 -0.48
CA PHE A 641 0.03 -44.05 -1.00
C PHE A 641 -0.37 -45.46 -0.55
N GLU A 642 -0.45 -46.39 -1.50
CA GLU A 642 -0.88 -47.77 -1.26
C GLU A 642 0.12 -48.57 -0.42
N THR A 643 1.42 -48.49 -0.76
CA THR A 643 2.46 -49.32 -0.12
C THR A 643 3.10 -48.65 1.09
N ARG A 644 3.58 -49.46 2.04
CA ARG A 644 4.27 -48.95 3.22
C ARG A 644 5.64 -48.36 2.85
N GLU A 645 6.33 -48.97 1.90
CA GLU A 645 7.64 -48.51 1.42
C GLU A 645 7.56 -47.10 0.83
N GLN A 646 6.53 -46.81 0.02
CA GLN A 646 6.30 -45.47 -0.51
C GLN A 646 6.02 -44.46 0.61
N ARG A 647 5.15 -44.82 1.58
CA ARG A 647 4.85 -43.96 2.73
C ARG A 647 6.10 -43.62 3.54
N ASP A 648 6.93 -44.61 3.86
CA ASP A 648 8.14 -44.40 4.66
C ASP A 648 9.19 -43.59 3.87
N SER A 649 9.28 -43.76 2.55
CA SER A 649 10.14 -42.96 1.67
C SER A 649 9.73 -41.49 1.63
N VAL A 650 8.45 -41.18 1.35
CA VAL A 650 7.92 -39.80 1.33
C VAL A 650 8.04 -39.15 2.71
N LYS A 651 7.81 -39.93 3.77
CA LYS A 651 7.98 -39.49 5.15
C LYS A 651 9.42 -39.13 5.49
N GLN A 652 10.39 -39.92 5.04
CA GLN A 652 11.80 -39.60 5.23
C GLN A 652 12.21 -38.34 4.45
N ALA A 653 11.75 -38.22 3.19
CA ALA A 653 12.07 -37.07 2.34
C ALA A 653 11.46 -35.75 2.85
N SER A 654 10.26 -35.80 3.44
CA SER A 654 9.53 -34.60 3.88
C SER A 654 9.95 -34.08 5.27
N ARG A 655 10.83 -34.79 5.97
CA ARG A 655 11.30 -34.43 7.31
C ARG A 655 12.61 -33.68 7.23
N THR A 656 12.74 -32.64 8.04
CA THR A 656 14.02 -31.97 8.25
C THR A 656 14.78 -32.69 9.35
N GLN A 657 16.00 -33.15 9.06
CA GLN A 657 16.87 -33.82 10.04
C GLN A 657 18.24 -33.16 10.08
N ILE A 658 18.70 -32.80 11.28
CA ILE A 658 20.05 -32.32 11.57
C ILE A 658 20.66 -33.27 12.59
N GLU A 659 21.70 -33.99 12.19
CA GLU A 659 22.48 -34.85 13.08
C GLU A 659 23.89 -34.29 13.21
N ARG A 660 24.36 -34.14 14.45
CA ARG A 660 25.69 -33.61 14.78
C ARG A 660 26.44 -34.58 15.66
N LYS A 661 27.67 -34.89 15.26
CA LYS A 661 28.65 -35.64 16.05
C LYS A 661 29.84 -34.75 16.31
N SER A 662 30.31 -34.71 17.55
CA SER A 662 31.48 -33.93 17.92
C SER A 662 32.41 -34.73 18.82
N LEU A 663 33.70 -34.61 18.56
CA LEU A 663 34.77 -35.22 19.34
C LEU A 663 35.87 -34.18 19.53
N ASN A 664 36.02 -33.68 20.76
CA ASN A 664 36.95 -32.61 21.07
C ASN A 664 37.90 -33.02 22.19
N PHE A 665 39.20 -32.83 21.96
CA PHE A 665 40.26 -32.89 22.94
C PHE A 665 40.80 -31.48 23.14
N THR A 666 40.48 -30.86 24.27
CA THR A 666 40.83 -29.44 24.51
C THR A 666 42.00 -29.32 25.46
N ASN A 667 43.04 -28.58 25.06
CA ASN A 667 44.16 -28.23 25.94
C ASN A 667 44.79 -29.48 26.63
N VAL A 668 45.03 -30.51 25.81
CA VAL A 668 45.75 -31.72 26.21
C VAL A 668 47.17 -31.34 26.54
N ARG A 669 47.58 -31.57 27.79
CA ARG A 669 48.91 -31.18 28.26
C ARG A 669 49.39 -32.02 29.43
N LYS A 670 50.70 -32.01 29.64
CA LYS A 670 51.32 -32.51 30.87
C LYS A 670 51.44 -31.38 31.88
N GLU A 671 50.97 -31.59 33.10
CA GLU A 671 51.12 -30.66 34.21
C GLU A 671 52.44 -30.91 34.97
N LYS A 672 52.99 -29.85 35.57
CA LYS A 672 54.26 -29.92 36.32
C LYS A 672 54.04 -30.60 37.67
N SER A 673 55.00 -31.43 38.07
CA SER A 673 54.99 -32.06 39.39
C SER A 673 55.60 -31.12 40.43
N GLY A 674 54.77 -30.56 41.31
CA GLY A 674 55.17 -29.82 42.52
C GLY A 674 55.37 -28.30 42.39
N LYS A 675 55.12 -27.56 43.49
CA LYS A 675 55.21 -26.09 43.59
C LYS A 675 56.62 -25.49 43.41
N LYS A 676 57.68 -26.31 43.29
CA LYS A 676 59.10 -25.88 43.22
C LYS A 676 59.88 -26.42 42.01
N SER A 677 59.19 -26.95 40.99
CA SER A 677 59.84 -27.36 39.74
C SER A 677 60.28 -26.11 38.94
N LYS A 678 61.57 -26.02 38.59
CA LYS A 678 62.06 -24.97 37.69
C LYS A 678 61.48 -25.22 36.30
N SER A 679 60.83 -24.20 35.72
CA SER A 679 60.35 -24.26 34.34
C SER A 679 61.52 -24.14 33.38
N HIS A 680 61.85 -25.21 32.66
CA HIS A 680 62.81 -25.17 31.56
C HIS A 680 62.08 -24.90 30.24
N PHE A 681 62.76 -24.31 29.25
CA PHE A 681 62.17 -24.04 27.94
C PHE A 681 61.82 -25.33 27.19
N TYR A 682 62.55 -26.42 27.44
CA TYR A 682 62.34 -27.72 26.82
C TYR A 682 61.33 -28.61 27.56
N ASP A 683 60.67 -28.14 28.62
CA ASP A 683 59.70 -28.96 29.34
C ASP A 683 58.48 -29.24 28.46
N ILE A 684 58.11 -30.53 28.31
CA ILE A 684 56.91 -30.94 27.56
C ILE A 684 55.61 -30.34 28.14
N SER A 685 55.63 -29.92 29.41
CA SER A 685 54.52 -29.22 30.06
C SER A 685 54.26 -27.81 29.55
N ASN A 686 55.17 -27.25 28.74
CA ASN A 686 54.97 -25.98 28.06
C ASN A 686 54.15 -26.15 26.76
N PHE A 687 53.95 -27.38 26.30
CA PHE A 687 53.15 -27.69 25.12
C PHE A 687 51.72 -28.05 25.52
N SER A 688 50.76 -27.57 24.73
CA SER A 688 49.37 -28.01 24.78
C SER A 688 48.86 -28.25 23.38
N ALA A 689 48.06 -29.30 23.22
CA ALA A 689 47.43 -29.66 21.96
C ALA A 689 45.91 -29.58 22.09
N THR A 690 45.25 -29.08 21.06
CA THR A 690 43.79 -29.11 20.92
C THR A 690 43.46 -29.75 19.59
N TYR A 691 42.53 -30.69 19.60
CA TYR A 691 41.97 -31.30 18.40
C TYR A 691 40.46 -31.34 18.53
N ALA A 692 39.75 -30.88 17.52
CA ALA A 692 38.30 -30.87 17.48
C ALA A 692 37.81 -31.39 16.14
N TYR A 693 36.90 -32.35 16.20
CA TYR A 693 36.21 -32.93 15.07
C TYR A 693 34.71 -32.67 15.23
N THR A 694 34.08 -32.13 14.21
CA THR A 694 32.63 -32.00 14.14
C THR A 694 32.14 -32.50 12.79
N GLU A 695 31.14 -33.37 12.81
CA GLU A 695 30.40 -33.85 11.65
C GLU A 695 28.94 -33.41 11.80
N GLU A 696 28.42 -32.74 10.79
CA GLU A 696 27.01 -32.32 10.70
C GLU A 696 26.44 -32.91 9.42
N THR A 697 25.34 -33.65 9.53
CA THR A 697 24.54 -34.13 8.40
C THR A 697 23.19 -33.44 8.41
N PHE A 698 22.78 -32.93 7.26
CA PHE A 698 21.51 -32.26 7.05
C PHE A 698 20.74 -32.91 5.90
N SER A 699 19.44 -33.10 6.09
CA SER A 699 18.51 -33.48 5.02
C SER A 699 17.17 -32.78 5.23
N ASP A 700 16.53 -32.35 4.15
CA ASP A 700 15.19 -31.79 4.11
C ASP A 700 14.51 -32.12 2.77
N ILE A 701 13.32 -31.55 2.53
CA ILE A 701 12.56 -31.78 1.30
C ILE A 701 13.32 -31.41 0.02
N ASN A 702 14.23 -30.43 0.10
CA ASN A 702 15.01 -29.96 -1.05
C ASN A 702 16.39 -30.63 -1.13
N THR A 703 16.88 -31.16 -0.02
CA THR A 703 18.25 -31.63 0.18
C THR A 703 18.23 -33.07 0.65
N HIS A 704 18.51 -34.00 -0.26
CA HIS A 704 18.57 -35.42 0.09
C HIS A 704 19.66 -35.74 1.12
N HIS A 705 20.85 -35.11 1.01
CA HIS A 705 21.95 -35.31 1.94
C HIS A 705 23.04 -34.22 1.80
N ASP A 706 23.30 -33.47 2.86
CA ASP A 706 24.44 -32.56 3.02
C ASP A 706 25.31 -33.04 4.21
N LEU A 707 26.63 -33.06 4.02
CA LEU A 707 27.60 -33.56 5.00
C LEU A 707 28.75 -32.57 5.16
N LYS A 708 28.83 -31.97 6.34
CA LYS A 708 29.87 -31.02 6.70
C LYS A 708 30.78 -31.60 7.78
N LYS A 709 32.06 -31.80 7.43
CA LYS A 709 33.10 -32.25 8.36
C LYS A 709 34.10 -31.13 8.63
N THR A 710 34.28 -30.78 9.89
CA THR A 710 35.21 -29.76 10.36
C THR A 710 36.28 -30.39 11.23
N TYR A 711 37.54 -30.14 10.87
CA TYR A 711 38.71 -30.55 11.63
C TYR A 711 39.46 -29.30 12.10
N ARG A 712 39.71 -29.18 13.39
CA ARG A 712 40.50 -28.08 13.96
C ARG A 712 41.61 -28.67 14.83
N GLY A 713 42.84 -28.41 14.45
CA GLY A 713 44.03 -28.75 15.24
C GLY A 713 44.74 -27.47 15.68
N GLY A 714 45.23 -27.43 16.90
CA GLY A 714 46.02 -26.34 17.43
C GLY A 714 47.11 -26.86 18.36
N LEU A 715 48.34 -26.41 18.14
CA LEU A 715 49.45 -26.61 19.06
C LEU A 715 49.83 -25.26 19.65
N SER A 716 49.99 -25.22 20.97
CA SER A 716 50.40 -24.03 21.69
C SER A 716 51.60 -24.34 22.55
N TYR A 717 52.61 -23.47 22.48
CA TYR A 717 53.78 -23.49 23.33
C TYR A 717 53.78 -22.22 24.19
N ALA A 718 53.72 -22.40 25.51
CA ALA A 718 53.67 -21.32 26.48
C ALA A 718 54.80 -21.50 27.51
N PHE A 719 55.86 -20.72 27.36
CA PHE A 719 56.97 -20.66 28.31
C PHE A 719 57.09 -19.25 28.90
N SER A 720 57.02 -19.16 30.22
CA SER A 720 57.30 -17.93 30.96
C SER A 720 58.64 -18.07 31.67
N ALA A 721 59.64 -17.30 31.25
CA ALA A 721 60.92 -17.22 31.96
C ALA A 721 60.71 -16.51 33.31
N GLN A 722 61.18 -17.12 34.40
CA GLN A 722 61.38 -16.43 35.67
C GLN A 722 62.88 -16.21 35.86
N PRO A 723 63.47 -15.15 35.27
CA PRO A 723 64.89 -14.88 35.43
C PRO A 723 65.18 -14.65 36.92
N LYS A 724 66.34 -15.13 37.38
CA LYS A 724 66.83 -14.75 38.69
C LYS A 724 67.11 -13.24 38.67
N ASN A 725 66.46 -12.49 39.55
CA ASN A 725 66.81 -11.08 39.77
C ASN A 725 68.23 -11.00 40.33
N TYR A 726 69.20 -10.71 39.45
CA TYR A 726 70.56 -10.37 39.87
C TYR A 726 70.53 -8.97 40.44
N LYS A 727 70.77 -8.85 41.76
CA LYS A 727 70.98 -7.58 42.45
C LYS A 727 72.48 -7.41 42.77
N PRO A 728 73.32 -7.03 41.78
CA PRO A 728 74.78 -7.07 41.89
C PRO A 728 75.35 -6.21 43.04
N PHE A 729 74.60 -5.21 43.51
CA PHE A 729 75.00 -4.33 44.61
C PHE A 729 74.36 -4.66 45.96
N SER A 730 73.50 -5.69 46.03
CA SER A 730 72.79 -6.07 47.27
C SER A 730 73.70 -6.63 48.37
N SER A 731 74.92 -7.03 48.02
CA SER A 731 75.97 -7.54 48.90
C SER A 731 77.01 -6.48 49.32
N ILE A 732 76.96 -5.25 48.79
CA ILE A 732 77.88 -4.17 49.19
C ILE A 732 77.32 -3.42 50.40
N GLY A 733 78.09 -3.41 51.50
CA GLY A 733 77.65 -2.92 52.81
C GLY A 733 77.23 -1.44 52.86
N PHE A 734 77.84 -0.55 52.07
CA PHE A 734 77.52 0.88 52.09
C PHE A 734 76.21 1.19 51.33
N ILE A 735 75.93 0.47 50.24
CA ILE A 735 74.70 0.59 49.43
C ILE A 735 73.50 0.06 50.21
N LYS A 736 73.68 -1.04 50.96
CA LYS A 736 72.63 -1.66 51.80
C LYS A 736 72.18 -0.78 52.99
N LYS A 737 73.01 0.19 53.42
CA LYS A 737 72.76 1.07 54.57
C LYS A 737 72.39 2.50 54.20
N SER A 738 72.59 2.95 52.96
CA SER A 738 72.10 4.25 52.49
C SER A 738 70.62 4.18 52.14
N LYS A 739 69.79 5.08 52.67
CA LYS A 739 68.35 5.15 52.38
C LYS A 739 68.06 5.70 50.97
N TYR A 740 69.04 6.32 50.34
CA TYR A 740 68.92 6.95 49.01
C TYR A 740 69.49 6.10 47.86
N LEU A 741 70.18 5.00 48.14
CA LEU A 741 70.83 4.13 47.14
C LEU A 741 70.35 2.67 47.19
N LYS A 742 69.20 2.41 47.84
CA LYS A 742 68.69 1.07 48.14
C LYS A 742 67.80 0.49 47.04
#